data_AF-A0A974WWU8-F1
#
_entry.id   AF-A0A974WWU8-F1
#
_cell.length_a   1.000
_cell.length_b   1.000
_cell.length_c   1.000
_cell.angle_alpha   90.00
_cell.angle_beta   90.00
_cell.angle_gamma   90.00
#
_symmetry.space_group_name_H-M   'P 1'
#
loop_
_entity.id
_entity.type
_entity.pdbx_description
1 polymer ?
#
loop_
_entity_poly.entity_id
_entity_poly.type
_entity_poly.pdbx_seq_one_letter_code
_entity_poly.pdbx_strand_id
1 'polypeptide(L)'
;MEKIFKKGIPMSQEKRPVCSLPLNDADLRQHNCNWTKGLQAMTDWIWSGNLNPEAFPNNLGKYLLHIPGVLEQQLNYSTTLLFDEPSFRNGVQISGFLDRPLREMIISYIGQLRRCWYTMTHHAVLGKLTFSKHGIPEKEFELKYSSLLEYKKCPDIFSPLEMALLDFAHAFATNPRFYTDDQFNHLKKILEKENQQKYVEEALWMTRLQAARKARAAALAAGESPDSVVIDELSRKAAQNVTNEIPADQAEIHLNAQLVELSFVCLQFVALTDVFSALNIPDEDFMSDVMQQNLPAKVISRINELNKQGMAGLIPQLVSEENEDFIEGGRLFEAVLSGKIKIMPAEPKGQRIPFTPYEGRNENSDIRPAWLGAPDRDKGLTVGGIQVGVYGWSFGGYFPGNLPYTLIHHPELARYEAPYSLPLLFNEDEWRNGVNTGGYVSSKIKEMLIQKVYRLNRSRYGVEHHTMFYYNTFLDEYGVGRSPQVEMDEKQRAAAREMALEKAKLSILYIVGHEHAPEGIYSSLEKALLSWAEQIIRKPQDAHIHEPRVREELSKANKREIRAGLRKLDTAPALTLEAALERLINHQIAEMVMVVGHMDGLARAMTMLQLEAEGATQIIEGAMDSNGNIEPELNKDKKVKYTGYFNNRPGLHTVLRNFINVDPAVLTINELLLNPELCDKVKQRLKSHNGKINITSKEALKTANF
;
A
#
# COMPACT_ATOMS: atom_id res chain seq x y z
N MET A 1 42.74 -10.02 -8.68
CA MET A 1 43.25 -9.63 -7.35
C MET A 1 42.08 -9.55 -6.38
N GLU A 2 41.68 -10.69 -5.82
CA GLU A 2 40.68 -10.77 -4.75
C GLU A 2 41.33 -10.29 -3.45
N LYS A 3 40.97 -9.10 -2.97
CA LYS A 3 41.25 -8.73 -1.57
C LYS A 3 40.41 -9.65 -0.69
N ILE A 4 41.08 -10.44 0.13
CA ILE A 4 40.50 -11.23 1.21
C ILE A 4 39.72 -10.26 2.11
N PHE A 5 38.40 -10.29 2.05
CA PHE A 5 37.57 -9.62 3.05
C PHE A 5 37.81 -10.32 4.38
N LYS A 6 38.23 -9.57 5.39
CA LYS A 6 38.26 -10.10 6.75
C LYS A 6 36.81 -10.41 7.15
N LYS A 7 36.54 -11.64 7.59
CA LYS A 7 35.21 -12.04 8.11
C LYS A 7 34.77 -11.03 9.18
N GLY A 8 33.53 -10.58 9.10
CA GLY A 8 32.95 -9.65 10.08
C GLY A 8 33.18 -8.15 9.85
N ILE A 9 33.79 -7.74 8.74
CA ILE A 9 33.87 -6.31 8.36
C ILE A 9 32.81 -6.00 7.28
N PRO A 10 31.93 -5.01 7.47
CA PRO A 10 30.96 -4.57 6.46
C PRO A 10 31.62 -4.14 5.15
N MET A 11 30.94 -4.40 4.04
CA MET A 11 31.40 -3.99 2.71
C MET A 11 31.32 -2.47 2.55
N SER A 12 32.34 -1.85 1.93
CA SER A 12 32.35 -0.41 1.65
C SER A 12 31.39 -0.03 0.52
N GLN A 13 30.79 1.15 0.62
CA GLN A 13 29.91 1.75 -0.38
C GLN A 13 30.64 2.67 -1.37
N GLU A 14 31.96 2.88 -1.27
CA GLU A 14 32.74 3.83 -2.08
C GLU A 14 32.62 3.65 -3.61
N LYS A 15 32.24 2.45 -4.07
CA LYS A 15 32.10 2.11 -5.50
C LYS A 15 30.65 2.11 -5.99
N ARG A 16 29.69 2.44 -5.13
CA ARG A 16 28.27 2.53 -5.52
C ARG A 16 28.02 3.84 -6.28
N PRO A 17 26.98 3.88 -7.14
CA PRO A 17 26.49 5.15 -7.66
C PRO A 17 26.17 6.11 -6.51
N VAL A 18 26.43 7.39 -6.73
CA VAL A 18 26.09 8.44 -5.76
C VAL A 18 24.58 8.52 -5.58
N CYS A 19 24.16 9.00 -4.40
CA CYS A 19 22.75 9.28 -4.18
C CYS A 19 22.23 10.28 -5.21
N SER A 20 21.07 9.98 -5.78
CA SER A 20 20.38 10.83 -6.77
C SER A 20 19.99 12.20 -6.20
N LEU A 21 19.66 12.24 -4.91
CA LEU A 21 19.20 13.45 -4.24
C LEU A 21 20.25 13.96 -3.27
N PRO A 22 20.40 15.29 -3.13
CA PRO A 22 21.20 15.84 -2.05
C PRO A 22 20.51 15.54 -0.71
N LEU A 23 21.21 14.82 0.17
CA LEU A 23 20.73 14.48 1.52
C LEU A 23 21.19 15.52 2.55
N ASN A 24 21.07 16.80 2.23
CA ASN A 24 21.41 17.88 3.16
C ASN A 24 20.25 18.14 4.13
N ASP A 25 20.57 18.59 5.34
CA ASP A 25 19.57 18.99 6.34
C ASP A 25 18.68 20.14 5.82
N ALA A 26 17.53 20.36 6.49
CA ALA A 26 16.58 21.39 6.12
C ALA A 26 17.23 22.79 6.02
N ASP A 27 17.02 23.50 4.89
CA ASP A 27 17.56 24.85 4.68
C ASP A 27 16.94 25.84 5.66
N LEU A 28 17.78 26.32 6.58
CA LEU A 28 17.44 27.30 7.61
C LEU A 28 16.90 28.63 7.07
N ARG A 29 17.09 28.92 5.79
CA ARG A 29 16.59 30.16 5.15
C ARG A 29 15.14 30.04 4.68
N GLN A 30 14.57 28.84 4.65
CA GLN A 30 13.18 28.63 4.24
C GLN A 30 12.19 29.15 5.31
N HIS A 31 11.08 29.74 4.87
CA HIS A 31 10.05 30.25 5.78
C HIS A 31 9.38 29.17 6.64
N ASN A 32 9.44 27.90 6.23
CA ASN A 32 8.92 26.76 6.98
C ASN A 32 10.01 25.93 7.69
N CYS A 33 11.25 26.44 7.80
CA CYS A 33 12.38 25.68 8.34
C CYS A 33 12.15 25.14 9.76
N ASN A 34 11.41 25.85 10.61
CA ASN A 34 11.08 25.37 11.97
C ASN A 34 10.23 24.09 11.93
N TRP A 35 9.28 24.00 11.00
CA TRP A 35 8.43 22.82 10.84
C TRP A 35 9.24 21.64 10.30
N THR A 36 10.00 21.83 9.23
CA THR A 36 10.83 20.76 8.64
C THR A 36 11.94 20.29 9.59
N LYS A 37 12.54 21.20 10.37
CA LYS A 37 13.47 20.82 11.46
C LYS A 37 12.80 20.07 12.59
N GLY A 38 11.58 20.44 12.96
CA GLY A 38 10.79 19.68 13.93
C GLY A 38 10.54 18.26 13.46
N LEU A 39 10.16 18.08 12.20
CA LEU A 39 10.00 16.76 11.57
C LEU A 39 11.31 15.97 11.60
N GLN A 40 12.42 16.57 11.17
CA GLN A 40 13.74 15.94 11.18
C GLN A 40 14.13 15.48 12.60
N ALA A 41 14.02 16.37 13.59
CA ALA A 41 14.35 16.04 14.97
C ALA A 41 13.48 14.88 15.50
N MET A 42 12.19 14.85 15.18
CA MET A 42 11.34 13.71 15.55
C MET A 42 11.78 12.41 14.86
N THR A 43 12.15 12.46 13.58
CA THR A 43 12.65 11.25 12.89
C THR A 43 13.93 10.73 13.52
N ASP A 44 14.82 11.63 13.97
CA ASP A 44 16.06 11.23 14.63
C ASP A 44 15.76 10.57 15.99
N TRP A 45 14.86 11.14 16.78
CA TRP A 45 14.51 10.53 18.07
C TRP A 45 13.74 9.21 17.94
N ILE A 46 12.83 9.11 16.97
CA ILE A 46 11.93 7.95 16.86
C ILE A 46 12.58 6.83 16.04
N TRP A 47 13.19 7.14 14.90
CA TRP A 47 13.72 6.10 14.00
C TRP A 47 15.16 5.74 14.32
N SER A 48 16.06 6.72 14.47
CA SER A 48 17.47 6.44 14.73
C SER A 48 17.81 6.24 16.20
N GLY A 49 17.04 6.82 17.13
CA GLY A 49 17.14 6.49 18.56
C GLY A 49 16.85 5.02 18.90
N ASN A 50 16.24 4.26 17.97
CA ASN A 50 16.09 2.81 18.09
C ASN A 50 17.33 2.03 17.59
N LEU A 51 18.25 2.67 16.86
CA LEU A 51 19.46 2.07 16.27
C LEU A 51 20.72 2.27 17.13
N ASN A 52 20.72 3.30 17.99
CA ASN A 52 21.88 3.72 18.76
C ASN A 52 21.42 4.38 20.08
N PRO A 53 22.16 4.28 21.20
CA PRO A 53 21.87 5.05 22.42
C PRO A 53 21.77 6.58 22.19
N GLU A 54 22.34 7.12 21.11
CA GLU A 54 22.22 8.53 20.72
C GLU A 54 21.46 8.67 19.39
N ALA A 55 20.47 9.57 19.37
CA ALA A 55 19.74 9.91 18.15
C ALA A 55 20.67 10.58 17.12
N PHE A 56 20.54 10.20 15.84
CA PHE A 56 21.34 10.74 14.75
C PHE A 56 20.50 11.11 13.51
N PRO A 57 20.94 12.08 12.68
CA PRO A 57 20.30 12.40 11.41
C PRO A 57 20.31 11.22 10.43
N ASN A 58 19.19 10.51 10.30
CA ASN A 58 19.09 9.35 9.39
C ASN A 58 18.78 9.78 7.95
N ASN A 59 19.36 9.08 6.98
CA ASN A 59 19.27 9.44 5.57
C ASN A 59 17.86 9.25 4.98
N LEU A 60 17.02 8.37 5.55
CA LEU A 60 15.59 8.27 5.22
C LEU A 60 14.84 9.57 5.58
N GLY A 61 15.05 10.10 6.78
CA GLY A 61 14.48 11.38 7.22
C GLY A 61 14.91 12.53 6.32
N LYS A 62 16.21 12.58 5.96
CA LYS A 62 16.75 13.59 5.03
C LYS A 62 16.17 13.48 3.62
N TYR A 63 15.94 12.26 3.14
CA TYR A 63 15.23 12.05 1.88
C TYR A 63 13.81 12.62 1.92
N LEU A 64 13.06 12.33 2.99
CA LEU A 64 11.67 12.77 3.14
C LEU A 64 11.54 14.30 3.29
N LEU A 65 12.61 15.02 3.64
CA LEU A 65 12.63 16.49 3.62
C LEU A 65 12.43 17.09 2.22
N HIS A 66 12.64 16.32 1.14
CA HIS A 66 12.27 16.73 -0.22
C HIS A 66 10.74 16.77 -0.41
N ILE A 67 9.98 16.08 0.43
CA ILE A 67 8.51 16.05 0.35
C ILE A 67 7.92 16.30 1.75
N PRO A 68 8.05 17.52 2.31
CA PRO A 68 7.68 17.79 3.71
C PRO A 68 6.26 17.40 4.10
N GLY A 69 5.28 17.60 3.20
CA GLY A 69 3.89 17.19 3.44
C GLY A 69 3.75 15.67 3.61
N VAL A 70 4.54 14.89 2.89
CA VAL A 70 4.61 13.43 3.04
C VAL A 70 5.34 13.06 4.32
N LEU A 71 6.48 13.69 4.63
CA LEU A 71 7.26 13.39 5.85
C LEU A 71 6.41 13.51 7.12
N GLU A 72 5.60 14.57 7.20
CA GLU A 72 4.72 14.82 8.35
C GLU A 72 3.81 13.63 8.67
N GLN A 73 3.26 12.99 7.64
CA GLN A 73 2.36 11.85 7.81
C GLN A 73 3.11 10.52 7.87
N GLN A 74 4.18 10.39 7.09
CA GLN A 74 5.04 9.20 7.03
C GLN A 74 5.62 8.86 8.41
N LEU A 75 5.96 9.88 9.21
CA LEU A 75 6.46 9.69 10.57
C LEU A 75 5.46 8.91 11.43
N ASN A 76 4.20 9.33 11.47
CA ASN A 76 3.16 8.66 12.24
C ASN A 76 2.84 7.28 11.66
N TYR A 77 2.67 7.21 10.35
CA TYR A 77 2.36 5.99 9.62
C TYR A 77 3.40 4.88 9.82
N SER A 78 4.68 5.20 9.65
CA SER A 78 5.79 4.24 9.81
C SER A 78 5.95 3.82 11.26
N THR A 79 5.77 4.75 12.20
CA THR A 79 5.93 4.45 13.62
C THR A 79 4.91 3.42 14.08
N THR A 80 3.65 3.59 13.66
CA THR A 80 2.58 2.63 13.90
C THR A 80 2.90 1.24 13.35
N LEU A 81 3.40 1.16 12.11
CA LEU A 81 3.66 -0.14 11.47
C LEU A 81 4.90 -0.84 12.03
N LEU A 82 5.92 -0.08 12.41
CA LEU A 82 7.25 -0.63 12.70
C LEU A 82 7.56 -0.77 14.18
N PHE A 83 7.31 0.29 14.95
CA PHE A 83 7.91 0.43 16.27
C PHE A 83 6.91 0.17 17.40
N ASP A 84 5.61 0.34 17.14
CA ASP A 84 4.57 0.10 18.13
C ASP A 84 4.59 -1.35 18.61
N GLU A 85 4.85 -1.55 19.89
CA GLU A 85 4.43 -2.76 20.62
C GLU A 85 2.88 -2.76 20.72
N PRO A 86 2.22 -3.83 21.20
CA PRO A 86 0.76 -3.83 21.37
C PRO A 86 0.27 -2.56 22.09
N SER A 87 -0.41 -1.70 21.35
CA SER A 87 -0.77 -0.35 21.80
C SER A 87 -2.28 -0.20 21.85
N PHE A 88 -2.77 0.40 22.94
CA PHE A 88 -4.20 0.46 23.23
C PHE A 88 -4.66 1.90 23.45
N ARG A 89 -5.84 2.25 22.93
CA ARG A 89 -6.57 3.46 23.30
C ARG A 89 -7.97 3.09 23.75
N ASN A 90 -8.36 3.58 24.93
CA ASN A 90 -9.67 3.29 25.54
C ASN A 90 -10.00 1.78 25.61
N GLY A 91 -8.99 0.92 25.80
CA GLY A 91 -9.16 -0.53 25.86
C GLY A 91 -9.32 -1.24 24.51
N VAL A 92 -9.15 -0.52 23.39
CA VAL A 92 -9.10 -1.09 22.03
C VAL A 92 -7.65 -1.11 21.58
N GLN A 93 -7.16 -2.24 21.07
CA GLN A 93 -5.85 -2.31 20.43
C GLN A 93 -5.90 -1.53 19.11
N ILE A 94 -4.94 -0.64 18.89
CA ILE A 94 -4.91 0.26 17.73
C ILE A 94 -3.75 -0.02 16.76
N SER A 95 -2.73 -0.74 17.22
CA SER A 95 -1.53 -1.15 16.48
C SER A 95 -0.73 -2.23 17.24
N GLY A 96 0.29 -2.78 16.59
CA GLY A 96 1.17 -3.80 17.17
C GLY A 96 0.48 -5.16 17.28
N PHE A 97 -0.32 -5.52 16.27
CA PHE A 97 -1.03 -6.79 16.19
C PHE A 97 -0.07 -7.96 15.89
N LEU A 98 1.05 -7.68 15.23
CA LEU A 98 2.17 -8.60 15.07
C LEU A 98 3.32 -8.21 16.00
N ASP A 99 3.96 -9.21 16.59
CA ASP A 99 5.12 -8.98 17.44
C ASP A 99 6.25 -8.31 16.66
N ARG A 100 6.93 -7.36 17.30
CA ARG A 100 8.01 -6.61 16.68
C ARG A 100 9.14 -7.50 16.13
N PRO A 101 9.61 -8.56 16.81
CA PRO A 101 10.60 -9.49 16.23
C PRO A 101 10.18 -10.12 14.90
N LEU A 102 8.89 -10.45 14.75
CA LEU A 102 8.35 -11.03 13.51
C LEU A 102 8.34 -9.99 12.38
N ARG A 103 7.93 -8.75 12.68
CA ARG A 103 7.98 -7.64 11.72
C ARG A 103 9.40 -7.38 11.25
N GLU A 104 10.38 -7.27 12.15
CA GLU A 104 11.79 -7.06 11.78
C GLU A 104 12.36 -8.21 10.94
N MET A 105 11.94 -9.45 11.21
CA MET A 105 12.31 -10.61 10.40
C MET A 105 11.76 -10.52 8.97
N ILE A 106 10.48 -10.16 8.82
CA ILE A 106 9.82 -9.96 7.51
C ILE A 106 10.49 -8.81 6.75
N ILE A 107 10.75 -7.68 7.42
CA ILE A 107 11.42 -6.53 6.84
C ILE A 107 12.82 -6.88 6.35
N SER A 108 13.60 -7.55 7.20
CA SER A 108 14.94 -8.01 6.85
C SER A 108 14.92 -9.01 5.70
N TYR A 109 13.92 -9.90 5.67
CA TYR A 109 13.72 -10.83 4.57
C TYR A 109 13.46 -10.09 3.24
N ILE A 110 12.53 -9.12 3.22
CA ILE A 110 12.24 -8.31 2.03
C ILE A 110 13.48 -7.54 1.58
N GLY A 111 14.18 -6.89 2.52
CA GLY A 111 15.43 -6.16 2.22
C GLY A 111 16.50 -7.08 1.60
N GLN A 112 16.69 -8.27 2.15
CA GLN A 112 17.62 -9.27 1.62
C GLN A 112 17.19 -9.79 0.25
N LEU A 113 15.90 -10.09 0.07
CA LEU A 113 15.37 -10.65 -1.17
C LEU A 113 15.47 -9.64 -2.32
N ARG A 114 15.11 -8.38 -2.08
CA ARG A 114 15.17 -7.28 -3.06
C ARG A 114 16.55 -6.64 -3.17
N ARG A 115 17.54 -7.12 -2.40
CA ARG A 115 18.93 -6.66 -2.42
C ARG A 115 19.05 -5.16 -2.16
N CYS A 116 18.20 -4.64 -1.28
CA CYS A 116 18.22 -3.24 -0.89
C CYS A 116 19.25 -3.03 0.22
N TRP A 117 20.35 -2.36 -0.12
CA TRP A 117 21.47 -2.15 0.80
C TRP A 117 21.03 -1.50 2.11
N TYR A 118 20.38 -0.33 2.03
CA TYR A 118 19.98 0.48 3.19
C TYR A 118 19.08 -0.33 4.15
N THR A 119 18.10 -1.05 3.61
CA THR A 119 17.22 -1.91 4.41
C THR A 119 17.97 -3.08 5.04
N MET A 120 18.84 -3.77 4.28
CA MET A 120 19.58 -4.94 4.78
C MET A 120 20.49 -4.60 5.96
N THR A 121 21.18 -3.46 5.92
CA THR A 121 22.11 -3.02 6.97
C THR A 121 21.37 -2.54 8.21
N HIS A 122 20.40 -1.64 8.02
CA HIS A 122 19.64 -1.03 9.12
C HIS A 122 18.80 -2.07 9.86
N HIS A 123 18.04 -2.90 9.15
CA HIS A 123 17.13 -3.85 9.78
C HIS A 123 17.83 -5.10 10.32
N ALA A 124 19.07 -5.37 9.91
CA ALA A 124 19.89 -6.33 10.65
C ALA A 124 20.22 -5.81 12.05
N VAL A 125 20.58 -4.53 12.18
CA VAL A 125 20.86 -3.88 13.48
C VAL A 125 19.58 -3.75 14.31
N LEU A 126 18.50 -3.19 13.75
CA LEU A 126 17.20 -3.10 14.44
C LEU A 126 16.68 -4.47 14.85
N GLY A 127 16.82 -5.47 13.98
CA GLY A 127 16.47 -6.86 14.28
C GLY A 127 17.23 -7.38 15.48
N LYS A 128 18.55 -7.18 15.54
CA LYS A 128 19.38 -7.61 16.69
C LYS A 128 18.97 -6.93 17.98
N LEU A 129 18.79 -5.61 17.96
CA LEU A 129 18.40 -4.83 19.13
C LEU A 129 17.02 -5.23 19.63
N THR A 130 16.07 -5.43 18.71
CA THR A 130 14.72 -5.91 18.99
C THR A 130 14.74 -7.31 19.60
N PHE A 131 15.48 -8.25 19.00
CA PHE A 131 15.60 -9.62 19.54
C PHE A 131 16.17 -9.60 20.96
N SER A 132 17.20 -8.78 21.19
CA SER A 132 17.83 -8.66 22.52
C SER A 132 16.84 -8.07 23.55
N LYS A 133 16.05 -7.06 23.17
CA LYS A 133 15.00 -6.46 24.02
C LYS A 133 13.92 -7.47 24.39
N HIS A 134 13.56 -8.35 23.47
CA HIS A 134 12.54 -9.40 23.64
C HIS A 134 13.11 -10.71 24.23
N GLY A 135 14.36 -10.70 24.71
CA GLY A 135 14.96 -11.85 25.38
C GLY A 135 15.32 -13.04 24.47
N ILE A 136 15.30 -12.85 23.15
CA ILE A 136 15.63 -13.89 22.18
C ILE A 136 17.16 -14.08 22.16
N PRO A 137 17.69 -15.31 22.34
CA PRO A 137 19.13 -15.54 22.38
C PRO A 137 19.86 -15.10 21.11
N GLU A 138 21.06 -14.53 21.26
CA GLU A 138 21.88 -14.07 20.14
C GLU A 138 22.18 -15.16 19.10
N LYS A 139 22.38 -16.40 19.56
CA LYS A 139 22.61 -17.55 18.68
C LYS A 139 21.41 -17.82 17.78
N GLU A 140 20.19 -17.64 18.29
CA GLU A 140 18.96 -17.79 17.50
C GLU A 140 18.85 -16.69 16.45
N PHE A 141 19.13 -15.44 16.84
CA PHE A 141 19.22 -14.32 15.89
C PHE A 141 20.23 -14.60 14.77
N GLU A 142 21.46 -15.01 15.11
CA GLU A 142 22.51 -15.30 14.13
C GLU A 142 22.04 -16.37 13.13
N LEU A 143 21.46 -17.46 13.63
CA LEU A 143 20.98 -18.57 12.80
C LEU A 143 19.84 -18.15 11.86
N LYS A 144 18.85 -17.39 12.38
CA LYS A 144 17.72 -16.89 11.58
C LYS A 144 18.19 -15.90 10.51
N TYR A 145 18.90 -14.85 10.90
CA TYR A 145 19.28 -13.75 10.00
C TYR A 145 20.33 -14.13 8.95
N SER A 146 21.17 -15.14 9.23
CA SER A 146 22.08 -15.69 8.21
C SER A 146 21.43 -16.66 7.23
N SER A 147 20.20 -17.14 7.52
CA SER A 147 19.49 -18.17 6.75
C SER A 147 18.13 -17.71 6.21
N LEU A 148 17.78 -16.41 6.29
CA LEU A 148 16.45 -15.89 5.92
C LEU A 148 16.00 -16.29 4.51
N LEU A 149 16.86 -16.14 3.50
CA LEU A 149 16.51 -16.52 2.11
C LEU A 149 16.46 -18.04 1.88
N GLU A 150 16.89 -18.83 2.85
CA GLU A 150 16.97 -20.28 2.80
C GLU A 150 16.05 -20.94 3.84
N TYR A 151 15.09 -20.19 4.42
CA TYR A 151 14.25 -20.66 5.51
C TYR A 151 13.55 -22.01 5.24
N LYS A 152 13.13 -22.27 4.00
CA LYS A 152 12.54 -23.54 3.58
C LYS A 152 13.47 -24.75 3.72
N LYS A 153 14.79 -24.53 3.68
CA LYS A 153 15.84 -25.56 3.85
C LYS A 153 16.25 -25.72 5.31
N CYS A 154 15.75 -24.88 6.20
CA CYS A 154 16.13 -24.84 7.62
C CYS A 154 14.90 -24.92 8.54
N PRO A 155 14.05 -25.96 8.43
CA PRO A 155 12.82 -26.06 9.22
C PRO A 155 13.06 -26.14 10.73
N ASP A 156 14.25 -26.56 11.16
CA ASP A 156 14.62 -26.62 12.58
C ASP A 156 14.99 -25.25 13.18
N ILE A 157 15.16 -24.21 12.34
CA ILE A 157 15.54 -22.85 12.76
C ILE A 157 14.32 -21.93 12.87
N PHE A 158 13.31 -22.14 12.04
CA PHE A 158 12.13 -21.28 11.94
C PHE A 158 10.89 -21.99 12.45
N SER A 159 10.08 -21.30 13.24
CA SER A 159 8.80 -21.83 13.68
C SER A 159 7.82 -21.96 12.51
N PRO A 160 6.74 -22.77 12.64
CA PRO A 160 5.70 -22.83 11.61
C PRO A 160 5.09 -21.47 11.27
N LEU A 161 4.89 -20.60 12.26
CA LEU A 161 4.41 -19.22 12.04
C LEU A 161 5.42 -18.42 11.23
N GLU A 162 6.70 -18.45 11.62
CA GLU A 162 7.76 -17.74 10.93
C GLU A 162 7.87 -18.17 9.47
N MET A 163 7.78 -19.47 9.18
CA MET A 163 7.79 -19.98 7.81
C MET A 163 6.58 -19.50 7.01
N ALA A 164 5.37 -19.53 7.57
CA ALA A 164 4.16 -19.06 6.89
C ALA A 164 4.20 -17.55 6.61
N LEU A 165 4.74 -16.75 7.53
CA LEU A 165 4.96 -15.31 7.34
C LEU A 165 6.01 -15.05 6.26
N LEU A 166 7.10 -15.83 6.22
CA LEU A 166 8.13 -15.72 5.17
C LEU A 166 7.62 -16.20 3.80
N ASP A 167 6.69 -17.16 3.74
CA ASP A 167 5.98 -17.53 2.51
C ASP A 167 5.11 -16.38 1.99
N PHE A 168 4.36 -15.73 2.89
CA PHE A 168 3.59 -14.53 2.56
C PHE A 168 4.50 -13.39 2.06
N ALA A 169 5.56 -13.07 2.80
CA ALA A 169 6.52 -12.03 2.43
C ALA A 169 7.25 -12.33 1.11
N HIS A 170 7.57 -13.60 0.85
CA HIS A 170 8.17 -14.04 -0.41
C HIS A 170 7.26 -13.75 -1.60
N ALA A 171 6.00 -14.21 -1.54
CA ALA A 171 5.05 -13.95 -2.61
C ALA A 171 4.78 -12.45 -2.77
N PHE A 172 4.63 -11.73 -1.67
CA PHE A 172 4.43 -10.27 -1.67
C PHE A 172 5.56 -9.54 -2.40
N ALA A 173 6.82 -9.80 -2.02
CA ALA A 173 8.00 -9.12 -2.55
C ALA A 173 8.43 -9.60 -3.95
N THR A 174 7.79 -10.65 -4.49
CA THR A 174 8.07 -11.18 -5.84
C THR A 174 6.81 -11.14 -6.70
N ASN A 175 6.01 -12.20 -6.74
CA ASN A 175 4.74 -12.21 -7.48
C ASN A 175 3.58 -12.61 -6.56
N PRO A 176 2.74 -11.64 -6.13
CA PRO A 176 1.65 -11.91 -5.19
C PRO A 176 0.57 -12.86 -5.76
N ARG A 177 0.49 -12.99 -7.09
CA ARG A 177 -0.49 -13.86 -7.76
C ARG A 177 -0.20 -15.36 -7.59
N PHE A 178 1.01 -15.73 -7.18
CA PHE A 178 1.32 -17.12 -6.87
C PHE A 178 0.96 -17.50 -5.42
N TYR A 179 0.49 -16.55 -4.61
CA TYR A 179 0.04 -16.83 -3.26
C TYR A 179 -1.39 -17.39 -3.27
N THR A 180 -1.52 -18.68 -2.96
CA THR A 180 -2.78 -19.42 -3.11
C THR A 180 -3.70 -19.25 -1.90
N ASP A 181 -4.99 -19.54 -2.08
CA ASP A 181 -5.96 -19.56 -0.98
C ASP A 181 -5.61 -20.64 0.06
N ASP A 182 -4.98 -21.74 -0.34
CA ASP A 182 -4.49 -22.77 0.58
C ASP A 182 -3.36 -22.24 1.48
N GLN A 183 -2.42 -21.49 0.92
CA GLN A 183 -1.35 -20.84 1.69
C GLN A 183 -1.92 -19.78 2.64
N PHE A 184 -2.87 -18.98 2.17
CA PHE A 184 -3.56 -17.99 3.01
C PHE A 184 -4.33 -18.65 4.16
N ASN A 185 -5.11 -19.70 3.87
CA ASN A 185 -5.85 -20.46 4.88
C ASN A 185 -4.92 -21.17 5.86
N HIS A 186 -3.75 -21.61 5.41
CA HIS A 186 -2.71 -22.16 6.28
C HIS A 186 -2.16 -21.11 7.24
N LEU A 187 -1.82 -19.92 6.75
CA LEU A 187 -1.38 -18.80 7.58
C LEU A 187 -2.43 -18.43 8.63
N LYS A 188 -3.71 -18.31 8.23
CA LYS A 188 -4.82 -18.04 9.16
C LYS A 188 -4.88 -19.05 10.30
N LYS A 189 -4.85 -20.35 9.98
CA LYS A 189 -4.91 -21.42 10.99
C LYS A 189 -3.74 -21.37 11.97
N ILE A 190 -2.54 -21.03 11.50
CA ILE A 190 -1.38 -20.89 12.39
C ILE A 190 -1.53 -19.67 13.29
N LEU A 191 -1.91 -18.51 12.74
CA LEU A 191 -2.17 -17.31 13.55
C LEU A 191 -3.26 -17.54 14.59
N GLU A 192 -4.37 -18.20 14.23
CA GLU A 192 -5.44 -18.57 15.16
C GLU A 192 -4.91 -19.40 16.34
N LYS A 193 -4.06 -20.40 16.04
CA LYS A 193 -3.44 -21.25 17.07
C LYS A 193 -2.54 -20.44 18.00
N GLU A 194 -1.69 -19.58 17.44
CA GLU A 194 -0.75 -18.74 18.20
C GLU A 194 -1.49 -17.72 19.07
N ASN A 195 -2.52 -17.07 18.51
CA ASN A 195 -3.38 -16.15 19.25
C ASN A 195 -4.05 -16.87 20.43
N GLN A 196 -4.58 -18.08 20.20
CA GLN A 196 -5.21 -18.88 21.23
C GLN A 196 -4.24 -19.27 22.36
N GLN A 197 -2.98 -19.57 22.04
CA GLN A 197 -1.94 -19.82 23.05
C GLN A 197 -1.65 -18.56 23.87
N LYS A 198 -1.37 -17.43 23.20
CA LYS A 198 -1.13 -16.14 23.86
C LYS A 198 -2.29 -15.68 24.72
N TYR A 199 -3.54 -15.90 24.29
CA TYR A 199 -4.70 -15.55 25.08
C TYR A 199 -4.71 -16.27 26.43
N VAL A 200 -4.41 -17.57 26.45
CA VAL A 200 -4.36 -18.36 27.68
C VAL A 200 -3.25 -17.87 28.61
N GLU A 201 -2.10 -17.51 28.04
CA GLU A 201 -0.91 -17.10 28.79
C GLU A 201 -1.02 -15.66 29.31
N GLU A 202 -1.54 -14.73 28.52
CA GLU A 202 -1.37 -13.29 28.73
C GLU A 202 -2.67 -12.52 28.97
N ALA A 203 -3.81 -12.97 28.43
CA ALA A 203 -5.04 -12.18 28.39
C ALA A 203 -6.24 -12.78 29.15
N LEU A 204 -6.26 -14.10 29.36
CA LEU A 204 -7.38 -14.83 29.97
C LEU A 204 -7.71 -14.32 31.37
N TRP A 205 -6.70 -13.94 32.15
CA TRP A 205 -6.90 -13.39 33.50
C TRP A 205 -7.69 -12.07 33.47
N MET A 206 -7.53 -11.24 32.44
CA MET A 206 -8.31 -10.01 32.26
C MET A 206 -9.77 -10.31 31.95
N THR A 207 -10.05 -11.28 31.07
CA THR A 207 -11.42 -11.73 30.77
C THR A 207 -12.10 -12.26 32.03
N ARG A 208 -11.37 -13.07 32.83
CA ARG A 208 -11.85 -13.56 34.13
C ARG A 208 -12.17 -12.42 35.10
N LEU A 209 -11.29 -11.42 35.19
CA LEU A 209 -11.50 -10.23 36.02
C LEU A 209 -12.73 -9.43 35.57
N GLN A 210 -12.94 -9.24 34.26
CA GLN A 210 -14.10 -8.53 33.72
C GLN A 210 -15.40 -9.29 33.98
N ALA A 211 -15.40 -10.62 33.81
CA ALA A 211 -16.56 -11.46 34.14
C ALA A 211 -16.94 -11.35 35.61
N ALA A 212 -15.96 -11.43 36.53
CA ALA A 212 -16.18 -11.22 37.95
C ALA A 212 -16.78 -9.84 38.26
N ARG A 213 -16.21 -8.76 37.68
CA ARG A 213 -16.70 -7.39 37.86
C ARG A 213 -18.14 -7.21 37.34
N LYS A 214 -18.46 -7.81 36.20
CA LYS A 214 -19.82 -7.75 35.62
C LYS A 214 -20.83 -8.47 36.51
N ALA A 215 -20.48 -9.65 37.02
CA ALA A 215 -21.32 -10.38 37.96
C ALA A 215 -21.53 -9.61 39.27
N ARG A 216 -20.48 -9.00 39.83
CA ARG A 216 -20.58 -8.09 40.98
C ARG A 216 -21.55 -6.93 40.71
N ALA A 217 -21.39 -6.25 39.57
CA ALA A 217 -22.25 -5.12 39.20
C ALA A 217 -23.72 -5.55 39.05
N ALA A 218 -23.98 -6.71 38.43
CA ALA A 218 -25.33 -7.24 38.29
C ALA A 218 -25.97 -7.59 39.65
N ALA A 219 -25.21 -8.19 40.57
CA ALA A 219 -25.68 -8.51 41.91
C ALA A 219 -25.99 -7.25 42.73
N LEU A 220 -25.11 -6.23 42.68
CA LEU A 220 -25.37 -4.92 43.30
C LEU A 220 -26.63 -4.27 42.74
N ALA A 221 -26.84 -4.33 41.42
CA ALA A 221 -28.04 -3.80 40.77
C ALA A 221 -29.32 -4.57 41.17
N ALA A 222 -29.18 -5.84 41.55
CA ALA A 222 -30.27 -6.66 42.10
C ALA A 222 -30.54 -6.41 43.60
N GLY A 223 -29.80 -5.50 44.25
CA GLY A 223 -30.00 -5.12 45.65
C GLY A 223 -29.15 -5.89 46.66
N GLU A 224 -28.18 -6.70 46.21
CA GLU A 224 -27.24 -7.39 47.10
C GLU A 224 -26.31 -6.41 47.82
N SER A 225 -25.96 -6.71 49.07
CA SER A 225 -24.99 -5.91 49.84
C SER A 225 -23.58 -6.05 49.27
N PRO A 226 -22.78 -4.95 49.15
CA PRO A 226 -21.41 -4.98 48.62
C PRO A 226 -20.44 -5.96 49.30
N ASP A 227 -20.75 -6.33 50.55
CA ASP A 227 -19.94 -7.21 51.40
C ASP A 227 -20.60 -8.58 51.60
N SER A 228 -21.61 -8.93 50.79
CA SER A 228 -22.28 -10.24 50.89
C SER A 228 -21.44 -11.36 50.28
N VAL A 229 -21.41 -12.51 50.95
CA VAL A 229 -20.77 -13.74 50.44
C VAL A 229 -21.36 -14.17 49.09
N VAL A 230 -22.64 -13.83 48.84
CA VAL A 230 -23.34 -14.09 47.57
C VAL A 230 -22.68 -13.35 46.41
N ILE A 231 -22.30 -12.08 46.57
CA ILE A 231 -21.58 -11.32 45.54
C ILE A 231 -20.23 -11.96 45.22
N ASP A 232 -19.47 -12.35 46.25
CA ASP A 232 -18.15 -12.94 46.08
C ASP A 232 -18.21 -14.30 45.39
N GLU A 233 -19.20 -15.13 45.74
CA GLU A 233 -19.43 -16.43 45.12
C GLU A 233 -19.88 -16.30 43.67
N LEU A 234 -20.82 -15.39 43.37
CA LEU A 234 -21.25 -15.08 42.00
C LEU A 234 -20.09 -14.57 41.14
N SER A 235 -19.26 -13.69 41.69
CA SER A 235 -18.09 -13.13 40.99
C SER A 235 -17.04 -14.20 40.71
N ARG A 236 -16.74 -15.06 41.69
CA ARG A 236 -15.79 -16.17 41.54
C ARG A 236 -16.29 -17.19 40.52
N LYS A 237 -17.56 -17.58 40.60
CA LYS A 237 -18.20 -18.51 39.66
C LYS A 237 -18.20 -17.94 38.24
N ALA A 238 -18.49 -16.64 38.08
CA ALA A 238 -18.43 -15.98 36.78
C ALA A 238 -17.01 -16.00 36.18
N ALA A 239 -15.97 -15.74 36.98
CA ALA A 239 -14.58 -15.86 36.53
C ALA A 239 -14.18 -17.31 36.18
N GLN A 240 -14.60 -18.29 36.98
CA GLN A 240 -14.30 -19.71 36.74
C GLN A 240 -15.01 -20.27 35.50
N ASN A 241 -16.17 -19.71 35.15
CA ASN A 241 -16.93 -20.11 33.97
C ASN A 241 -16.40 -19.50 32.67
N VAL A 242 -15.42 -18.60 32.72
CA VAL A 242 -14.76 -18.09 31.51
C VAL A 242 -13.96 -19.22 30.89
N THR A 243 -14.27 -19.54 29.63
CA THR A 243 -13.56 -20.56 28.85
C THR A 243 -12.12 -20.12 28.60
N ASN A 244 -11.25 -21.11 28.37
CA ASN A 244 -9.88 -20.83 27.94
C ASN A 244 -9.81 -20.45 26.45
N GLU A 245 -10.94 -20.47 25.74
CA GLU A 245 -11.04 -20.13 24.32
C GLU A 245 -11.23 -18.63 24.15
N ILE A 246 -10.58 -18.06 23.14
CA ILE A 246 -10.86 -16.68 22.73
C ILE A 246 -12.29 -16.62 22.21
N PRO A 247 -13.10 -15.61 22.59
CA PRO A 247 -14.38 -15.35 21.94
C PRO A 247 -14.22 -15.25 20.42
N ALA A 248 -15.05 -15.96 19.65
CA ALA A 248 -14.87 -16.09 18.20
C ALA A 248 -14.82 -14.75 17.45
N ASP A 249 -15.61 -13.77 17.89
CA ASP A 249 -15.62 -12.40 17.40
C ASP A 249 -14.28 -11.68 17.65
N GLN A 250 -13.71 -11.83 18.85
CA GLN A 250 -12.41 -11.24 19.18
C GLN A 250 -11.26 -11.90 18.43
N ALA A 251 -11.33 -13.22 18.27
CA ALA A 251 -10.36 -13.99 17.49
C ALA A 251 -10.33 -13.54 16.02
N GLU A 252 -11.51 -13.38 15.41
CA GLU A 252 -11.64 -12.94 14.02
C GLU A 252 -11.14 -11.50 13.82
N ILE A 253 -11.48 -10.57 14.71
CA ILE A 253 -11.02 -9.17 14.64
C ILE A 253 -9.50 -9.10 14.72
N HIS A 254 -8.92 -9.78 15.71
CA HIS A 254 -7.47 -9.75 15.91
C HIS A 254 -6.73 -10.39 14.72
N LEU A 255 -7.27 -11.50 14.19
CA LEU A 255 -6.72 -12.15 13.00
C LEU A 255 -6.77 -11.23 11.77
N ASN A 256 -7.90 -10.58 11.50
CA ASN A 256 -8.02 -9.66 10.38
C ASN A 256 -7.06 -8.46 10.53
N ALA A 257 -6.93 -7.92 11.75
CA ALA A 257 -5.97 -6.87 12.05
C ALA A 257 -4.52 -7.30 11.81
N GLN A 258 -4.15 -8.53 12.21
CA GLN A 258 -2.82 -9.11 11.94
C GLN A 258 -2.54 -9.25 10.44
N LEU A 259 -3.53 -9.70 9.65
CA LEU A 259 -3.37 -9.85 8.21
C LEU A 259 -3.25 -8.49 7.49
N VAL A 260 -3.98 -7.48 7.94
CA VAL A 260 -3.84 -6.10 7.46
C VAL A 260 -2.49 -5.53 7.86
N GLU A 261 -2.07 -5.65 9.12
CA GLU A 261 -0.75 -5.20 9.58
C GLU A 261 0.37 -5.88 8.79
N LEU A 262 0.30 -7.20 8.60
CA LEU A 262 1.27 -7.96 7.79
C LEU A 262 1.39 -7.40 6.37
N SER A 263 0.24 -7.18 5.73
CA SER A 263 0.19 -6.68 4.35
C SER A 263 0.78 -5.27 4.24
N PHE A 264 0.52 -4.42 5.22
CA PHE A 264 0.99 -3.03 5.24
C PHE A 264 2.46 -2.88 5.65
N VAL A 265 2.97 -3.76 6.52
CA VAL A 265 4.42 -3.88 6.79
C VAL A 265 5.15 -4.31 5.51
N CYS A 266 4.65 -5.33 4.81
CA CYS A 266 5.22 -5.75 3.53
C CYS A 266 5.16 -4.66 2.47
N LEU A 267 4.00 -3.99 2.33
CA LEU A 267 3.80 -2.83 1.43
C LEU A 267 4.85 -1.76 1.66
N GLN A 268 5.00 -1.32 2.91
CA GLN A 268 5.89 -0.23 3.27
C GLN A 268 7.34 -0.56 2.91
N PHE A 269 7.76 -1.81 3.09
CA PHE A 269 9.14 -2.21 2.79
C PHE A 269 9.38 -2.59 1.35
N VAL A 270 8.37 -3.00 0.60
CA VAL A 270 8.47 -2.96 -0.86
C VAL A 270 8.66 -1.52 -1.31
N ALA A 271 7.78 -0.60 -0.92
CA ALA A 271 7.87 0.80 -1.31
C ALA A 271 9.22 1.44 -1.00
N LEU A 272 9.71 1.30 0.24
CA LEU A 272 11.00 1.87 0.65
C LEU A 272 12.20 1.20 -0.03
N THR A 273 12.17 -0.11 -0.25
CA THR A 273 13.30 -0.78 -0.93
C THR A 273 13.43 -0.34 -2.39
N ASP A 274 12.31 -0.02 -3.06
CA ASP A 274 12.33 0.61 -4.39
C ASP A 274 12.93 1.99 -4.33
N VAL A 275 12.47 2.84 -3.41
CA VAL A 275 12.99 4.21 -3.22
C VAL A 275 14.50 4.20 -2.93
N PHE A 276 14.94 3.40 -1.96
CA PHE A 276 16.34 3.38 -1.53
C PHE A 276 17.28 2.87 -2.60
N SER A 277 16.83 1.87 -3.36
CA SER A 277 17.63 1.27 -4.42
C SER A 277 17.63 2.17 -5.67
N ALA A 278 16.50 2.77 -6.04
CA ALA A 278 16.38 3.67 -7.18
C ALA A 278 17.17 4.97 -7.01
N LEU A 279 17.15 5.55 -5.81
CA LEU A 279 17.87 6.78 -5.51
C LEU A 279 19.30 6.54 -4.99
N ASN A 280 19.71 5.29 -4.82
CA ASN A 280 20.99 4.93 -4.19
C ASN A 280 21.19 5.63 -2.84
N ILE A 281 20.19 5.58 -1.96
CA ILE A 281 20.34 6.12 -0.60
C ILE A 281 21.46 5.32 0.12
N PRO A 282 22.51 5.99 0.61
CA PRO A 282 23.61 5.35 1.30
C PRO A 282 23.29 5.16 2.78
N ASP A 283 23.92 4.17 3.41
CA ASP A 283 23.99 4.15 4.88
C ASP A 283 24.70 5.41 5.42
N GLU A 284 24.46 5.73 6.69
CA GLU A 284 25.22 6.74 7.41
C GLU A 284 26.69 6.30 7.60
N ASP A 285 27.62 7.27 7.68
CA ASP A 285 29.06 7.00 7.70
C ASP A 285 29.50 6.08 8.85
N PHE A 286 28.81 6.13 10.00
CA PHE A 286 29.11 5.31 11.18
C PHE A 286 28.46 3.92 11.13
N MET A 287 27.61 3.62 10.14
CA MET A 287 26.82 2.38 10.11
C MET A 287 27.72 1.14 10.12
N SER A 288 28.88 1.20 9.46
CA SER A 288 29.88 0.13 9.48
C SER A 288 30.35 -0.21 10.90
N ASP A 289 30.54 0.79 11.74
CA ASP A 289 30.98 0.60 13.13
C ASP A 289 29.84 0.05 13.98
N VAL A 290 28.62 0.57 13.81
CA VAL A 290 27.42 0.07 14.49
C VAL A 290 27.15 -1.40 14.15
N MET A 291 27.29 -1.79 12.89
CA MET A 291 27.17 -3.19 12.47
C MET A 291 28.22 -4.08 13.15
N GLN A 292 29.49 -3.65 13.19
CA GLN A 292 30.55 -4.43 13.83
C GLN A 292 30.36 -4.58 15.34
N GLN A 293 29.80 -3.57 16.00
CA GLN A 293 29.53 -3.60 17.44
C GLN A 293 28.34 -4.49 17.81
N ASN A 294 27.30 -4.52 16.96
CA ASN A 294 26.02 -5.16 17.31
C ASN A 294 25.82 -6.52 16.63
N LEU A 295 26.34 -6.74 15.43
CA LEU A 295 26.01 -7.91 14.62
C LEU A 295 27.05 -9.02 14.73
N PRO A 296 26.61 -10.29 14.80
CA PRO A 296 27.52 -11.42 14.66
C PRO A 296 28.20 -11.42 13.28
N ALA A 297 29.47 -11.83 13.24
CA ALA A 297 30.27 -11.82 12.02
C ALA A 297 29.67 -12.64 10.87
N LYS A 298 28.89 -13.68 11.18
CA LYS A 298 28.18 -14.50 10.21
C LYS A 298 27.06 -13.73 9.49
N VAL A 299 26.32 -12.90 10.22
CA VAL A 299 25.27 -12.04 9.65
C VAL A 299 25.89 -10.99 8.72
N ILE A 300 26.95 -10.32 9.17
CA ILE A 300 27.70 -9.36 8.33
C ILE A 300 28.22 -10.04 7.05
N SER A 301 28.77 -11.25 7.17
CA SER A 301 29.28 -12.00 6.02
C SER A 301 28.17 -12.34 5.02
N ARG A 302 26.97 -12.69 5.49
CA ARG A 302 25.81 -12.92 4.63
C ARG A 302 25.39 -11.64 3.92
N ILE A 303 25.24 -10.53 4.64
CA ILE A 303 24.89 -9.23 4.03
C ILE A 303 25.90 -8.84 2.95
N ASN A 304 27.19 -8.99 3.22
CA ASN A 304 28.25 -8.72 2.23
C ASN A 304 28.15 -9.60 0.98
N GLU A 305 27.79 -10.88 1.14
CA GLU A 305 27.55 -11.78 0.01
C GLU A 305 26.42 -11.26 -0.88
N LEU A 306 25.30 -10.87 -0.27
CA LEU A 306 24.14 -10.35 -1.00
C LEU A 306 24.46 -9.01 -1.68
N ASN A 307 25.14 -8.10 -0.98
CA ASN A 307 25.59 -6.82 -1.50
C ASN A 307 26.54 -6.97 -2.70
N LYS A 308 27.42 -7.99 -2.69
CA LYS A 308 28.31 -8.28 -3.82
C LYS A 308 27.56 -8.79 -5.05
N GLN A 309 26.47 -9.53 -4.86
CA GLN A 309 25.65 -10.04 -5.96
C GLN A 309 24.86 -8.91 -6.65
N GLY A 310 24.46 -7.87 -5.91
CA GLY A 310 23.55 -6.84 -6.42
C GLY A 310 22.28 -7.52 -6.97
N MET A 311 21.82 -7.09 -8.15
CA MET A 311 20.67 -7.71 -8.84
C MET A 311 21.03 -8.93 -9.69
N ALA A 312 22.32 -9.29 -9.81
CA ALA A 312 22.73 -10.40 -10.66
C ALA A 312 22.19 -11.73 -10.10
N GLY A 313 21.44 -12.46 -10.95
CA GLY A 313 20.92 -13.79 -10.61
C GLY A 313 19.70 -13.81 -9.69
N LEU A 314 19.00 -12.68 -9.50
CA LEU A 314 17.76 -12.64 -8.72
C LEU A 314 16.64 -13.42 -9.43
N ILE A 315 16.25 -14.56 -8.84
CA ILE A 315 15.17 -15.45 -9.34
C ILE A 315 14.28 -15.84 -8.13
N PRO A 316 12.95 -15.66 -8.22
CA PRO A 316 12.20 -15.07 -9.34
C PRO A 316 12.42 -13.56 -9.46
N GLN A 317 12.16 -13.00 -10.65
CA GLN A 317 12.16 -11.54 -10.87
C GLN A 317 11.15 -10.84 -9.94
N LEU A 318 11.40 -9.58 -9.60
CA LEU A 318 10.51 -8.77 -8.74
C LEU A 318 9.14 -8.49 -9.39
N VAL A 319 9.11 -8.36 -10.72
CA VAL A 319 7.91 -8.29 -11.54
C VAL A 319 8.22 -9.02 -12.83
N SER A 320 7.35 -9.93 -13.27
CA SER A 320 7.61 -10.75 -14.46
C SER A 320 7.55 -9.95 -15.76
N GLU A 321 8.32 -10.39 -16.77
CA GLU A 321 8.33 -9.84 -18.12
C GLU A 321 7.09 -10.20 -18.97
N GLU A 322 6.15 -11.00 -18.44
CA GLU A 322 5.02 -11.66 -19.13
C GLU A 322 4.03 -10.74 -19.92
N ASN A 323 4.32 -9.46 -20.08
CA ASN A 323 3.51 -8.47 -20.81
C ASN A 323 3.94 -8.26 -22.29
N GLU A 324 4.91 -9.03 -22.82
CA GLU A 324 5.48 -8.83 -24.17
C GLU A 324 4.43 -8.63 -25.28
N ASP A 325 3.34 -9.39 -25.27
CA ASP A 325 2.28 -9.28 -26.28
C ASP A 325 1.49 -7.95 -26.26
N PHE A 326 1.47 -7.23 -25.14
CA PHE A 326 0.89 -5.89 -25.00
C PHE A 326 1.94 -4.77 -25.10
N ILE A 327 3.22 -5.13 -25.13
CA ILE A 327 4.34 -4.20 -25.25
C ILE A 327 4.58 -3.85 -26.73
N GLU A 328 4.42 -4.79 -27.66
CA GLU A 328 4.83 -4.62 -29.07
C GLU A 328 3.71 -4.21 -30.05
N GLY A 329 2.49 -3.94 -29.58
CA GLY A 329 1.37 -3.65 -30.50
C GLY A 329 1.05 -4.83 -31.44
N GLY A 330 1.17 -6.05 -30.92
CA GLY A 330 1.00 -7.29 -31.70
C GLY A 330 -0.43 -7.50 -32.22
N ARG A 331 -0.63 -8.58 -32.98
CA ARG A 331 -1.93 -8.93 -33.61
C ARG A 331 -3.13 -8.92 -32.64
N LEU A 332 -2.91 -9.23 -31.36
CA LEU A 332 -3.93 -9.20 -30.33
C LEU A 332 -4.41 -7.76 -30.08
N PHE A 333 -3.48 -6.82 -29.93
CA PHE A 333 -3.75 -5.42 -29.69
C PHE A 333 -4.55 -4.78 -30.84
N GLU A 334 -4.11 -5.01 -32.08
CA GLU A 334 -4.82 -4.57 -33.30
C GLU A 334 -6.24 -5.17 -33.42
N ALA A 335 -6.41 -6.43 -33.01
CA ALA A 335 -7.72 -7.07 -33.00
C ALA A 335 -8.66 -6.49 -31.94
N VAL A 336 -8.14 -5.97 -30.82
CA VAL A 336 -8.94 -5.22 -29.84
C VAL A 336 -9.30 -3.83 -30.40
N LEU A 337 -8.33 -3.09 -30.94
CA LEU A 337 -8.56 -1.74 -31.50
C LEU A 337 -9.61 -1.74 -32.63
N SER A 338 -9.58 -2.74 -33.50
CA SER A 338 -10.55 -2.91 -34.59
C SER A 338 -11.93 -3.40 -34.13
N GLY A 339 -12.12 -3.68 -32.84
CA GLY A 339 -13.36 -4.24 -32.28
C GLY A 339 -13.64 -5.68 -32.70
N LYS A 340 -12.62 -6.40 -33.21
CA LYS A 340 -12.72 -7.84 -33.49
C LYS A 340 -12.82 -8.65 -32.20
N ILE A 341 -12.24 -8.15 -31.11
CA ILE A 341 -12.30 -8.75 -29.78
C ILE A 341 -13.02 -7.79 -28.83
N LYS A 342 -14.01 -8.31 -28.12
CA LYS A 342 -14.67 -7.61 -27.02
C LYS A 342 -14.81 -8.56 -25.84
N ILE A 343 -14.25 -8.16 -24.70
CA ILE A 343 -14.30 -8.94 -23.47
C ILE A 343 -14.90 -8.05 -22.39
N MET A 344 -15.93 -8.57 -21.75
CA MET A 344 -16.47 -7.95 -20.54
C MET A 344 -15.58 -8.33 -19.36
N PRO A 345 -15.21 -7.37 -18.47
CA PRO A 345 -14.44 -7.68 -17.27
C PRO A 345 -15.10 -8.78 -16.45
N ALA A 346 -14.28 -9.66 -15.86
CA ALA A 346 -14.78 -10.71 -14.97
C ALA A 346 -15.46 -10.09 -13.74
N GLU A 347 -16.54 -10.73 -13.27
CA GLU A 347 -17.18 -10.37 -12.01
C GLU A 347 -16.22 -10.63 -10.83
N PRO A 348 -16.24 -9.79 -9.78
CA PRO A 348 -15.56 -10.05 -8.52
C PRO A 348 -15.90 -11.46 -7.96
N LYS A 349 -14.90 -12.27 -7.61
CA LYS A 349 -15.00 -13.63 -7.04
C LYS A 349 -15.07 -13.63 -5.50
N GLY A 350 -14.67 -12.57 -4.82
CA GLY A 350 -14.69 -12.44 -3.36
C GLY A 350 -13.44 -11.79 -2.77
N GLN A 351 -13.31 -11.89 -1.45
CA GLN A 351 -12.28 -11.21 -0.65
C GLN A 351 -11.70 -12.16 0.39
N ARG A 352 -10.41 -12.02 0.73
CA ARG A 352 -9.75 -12.82 1.79
C ARG A 352 -9.99 -12.28 3.20
N ILE A 353 -10.33 -11.00 3.31
CA ILE A 353 -10.70 -10.32 4.57
C ILE A 353 -12.07 -9.66 4.37
N PRO A 354 -13.01 -9.76 5.32
CA PRO A 354 -14.34 -9.18 5.17
C PRO A 354 -14.33 -7.64 5.12
N PHE A 355 -14.96 -7.03 4.11
CA PHE A 355 -15.35 -5.62 4.16
C PHE A 355 -16.49 -5.43 5.15
N THR A 356 -16.19 -4.80 6.28
CA THR A 356 -17.20 -4.43 7.26
C THR A 356 -17.38 -2.91 7.21
N PRO A 357 -18.55 -2.40 6.78
CA PRO A 357 -18.78 -0.96 6.75
C PRO A 357 -18.88 -0.42 8.18
N TYR A 358 -18.22 0.71 8.44
CA TYR A 358 -18.22 1.36 9.75
C TYR A 358 -19.59 1.93 10.16
N GLU A 359 -20.54 2.03 9.22
CA GLU A 359 -21.81 2.75 9.34
C GLU A 359 -22.95 1.89 9.92
N GLY A 360 -22.64 0.67 10.40
CA GLY A 360 -23.59 -0.26 11.03
C GLY A 360 -24.05 0.14 12.44
N ARG A 361 -24.95 1.13 12.56
CA ARG A 361 -25.80 1.35 13.75
C ARG A 361 -27.27 1.10 13.40
N ASN A 362 -27.95 0.27 14.20
CA ASN A 362 -29.34 0.57 14.58
C ASN A 362 -29.70 -0.06 15.95
N GLU A 363 -30.39 0.69 16.78
CA GLU A 363 -30.64 0.42 18.21
C GLU A 363 -31.71 -0.67 18.46
N ASN A 364 -32.25 -1.27 17.39
CA ASN A 364 -33.40 -2.17 17.42
C ASN A 364 -33.19 -3.51 16.67
N SER A 365 -31.94 -3.89 16.39
CA SER A 365 -31.60 -5.20 15.79
C SER A 365 -30.79 -6.06 16.75
N ASP A 366 -31.30 -7.26 17.07
CA ASP A 366 -30.63 -8.31 17.87
C ASP A 366 -29.39 -8.91 17.19
N ILE A 367 -28.90 -8.29 16.11
CA ILE A 367 -27.69 -8.68 15.39
C ILE A 367 -26.66 -7.58 15.65
N ARG A 368 -26.01 -7.67 16.81
CA ARG A 368 -24.69 -7.05 16.97
C ARG A 368 -23.65 -7.97 16.33
N PRO A 369 -22.94 -7.46 15.34
CA PRO A 369 -21.52 -7.27 15.52
C PRO A 369 -21.12 -6.81 16.92
N ALA A 370 -20.52 -7.65 17.75
CA ALA A 370 -19.67 -7.11 18.81
C ALA A 370 -18.43 -6.37 18.22
N TRP A 371 -18.20 -6.53 16.91
CA TRP A 371 -16.96 -6.24 16.17
C TRP A 371 -16.81 -4.82 15.61
N LEU A 372 -17.86 -4.02 15.53
CA LEU A 372 -17.70 -2.57 15.52
C LEU A 372 -17.98 -2.15 16.95
N GLY A 373 -16.89 -2.01 17.73
CA GLY A 373 -16.98 -1.43 19.05
C GLY A 373 -17.97 -0.28 18.98
N ALA A 374 -18.95 -0.24 19.91
CA ALA A 374 -19.83 0.90 20.02
C ALA A 374 -19.00 2.16 19.72
N PRO A 375 -19.38 3.06 18.80
CA PRO A 375 -18.58 4.23 18.41
C PRO A 375 -17.96 5.01 19.59
N ASP A 376 -18.49 4.77 20.78
CA ASP A 376 -18.05 5.16 22.11
C ASP A 376 -16.71 4.54 22.59
N ARG A 377 -16.22 3.42 22.04
CA ARG A 377 -15.02 2.69 22.53
C ARG A 377 -13.71 3.25 22.00
N ASP A 378 -13.50 3.40 20.69
CA ASP A 378 -12.31 4.07 20.15
C ASP A 378 -12.51 5.61 20.01
N LYS A 379 -13.71 6.10 20.37
CA LYS A 379 -14.15 7.51 20.25
C LYS A 379 -14.11 8.05 18.81
N GLY A 380 -14.33 7.18 17.81
CA GLY A 380 -14.46 7.59 16.41
C GLY A 380 -13.14 7.83 15.69
N LEU A 381 -12.00 7.38 16.24
CA LEU A 381 -10.69 7.51 15.60
C LEU A 381 -10.64 6.78 14.25
N THR A 382 -11.05 5.52 14.24
CA THR A 382 -11.06 4.70 13.03
C THR A 382 -12.05 5.29 12.02
N VAL A 383 -13.26 5.63 12.47
CA VAL A 383 -14.32 6.21 11.63
C VAL A 383 -13.88 7.54 11.01
N GLY A 384 -13.25 8.43 11.78
CA GLY A 384 -12.77 9.71 11.26
C GLY A 384 -11.72 9.52 10.15
N GLY A 385 -10.77 8.62 10.34
CA GLY A 385 -9.78 8.27 9.32
C GLY A 385 -10.42 7.69 8.04
N ILE A 386 -11.35 6.75 8.20
CA ILE A 386 -12.10 6.19 7.07
C ILE A 386 -12.93 7.25 6.35
N GLN A 387 -13.55 8.19 7.07
CA GLN A 387 -14.28 9.29 6.45
C GLN A 387 -13.36 10.21 5.65
N VAL A 388 -12.15 10.50 6.14
CA VAL A 388 -11.14 11.23 5.36
C VAL A 388 -10.77 10.46 4.10
N GLY A 389 -10.58 9.13 4.18
CA GLY A 389 -10.30 8.30 3.01
C GLY A 389 -11.46 8.27 2.01
N VAL A 390 -12.67 7.92 2.46
CA VAL A 390 -13.86 7.84 1.60
C VAL A 390 -14.20 9.19 0.99
N TYR A 391 -14.18 10.28 1.75
CA TYR A 391 -14.50 11.61 1.23
C TYR A 391 -13.35 12.20 0.40
N GLY A 392 -12.12 12.13 0.91
CA GLY A 392 -10.93 12.68 0.26
C GLY A 392 -10.60 11.99 -1.05
N TRP A 393 -10.52 10.65 -1.06
CA TRP A 393 -10.17 9.88 -2.27
C TRP A 393 -11.28 9.89 -3.32
N SER A 394 -12.54 10.06 -2.91
CA SER A 394 -13.67 10.18 -3.85
C SER A 394 -14.01 11.64 -4.22
N PHE A 395 -13.19 12.60 -3.80
CA PHE A 395 -13.37 14.03 -4.11
C PHE A 395 -14.77 14.53 -3.74
N GLY A 396 -15.27 14.08 -2.59
CA GLY A 396 -16.57 14.47 -2.04
C GLY A 396 -17.78 13.71 -2.59
N GLY A 397 -17.58 12.77 -3.52
CA GLY A 397 -18.66 11.96 -4.11
C GLY A 397 -19.17 10.81 -3.23
N TYR A 398 -18.48 10.52 -2.11
CA TYR A 398 -18.69 9.32 -1.30
C TYR A 398 -18.70 8.06 -2.19
N PHE A 399 -17.57 7.74 -2.83
CA PHE A 399 -17.35 6.43 -3.44
C PHE A 399 -16.45 5.61 -2.52
N PRO A 400 -16.95 4.61 -1.79
CA PRO A 400 -16.13 3.93 -0.82
C PRO A 400 -15.30 2.88 -1.56
N GLY A 401 -13.99 3.05 -1.57
CA GLY A 401 -13.12 1.99 -2.05
C GLY A 401 -13.21 0.76 -1.13
N ASN A 402 -12.80 -0.39 -1.63
CA ASN A 402 -12.59 -1.57 -0.78
C ASN A 402 -11.37 -1.39 0.15
N LEU A 403 -10.44 -0.48 -0.21
CA LEU A 403 -9.27 -0.16 0.60
C LEU A 403 -9.63 0.48 1.96
N PRO A 404 -10.44 1.56 2.08
CA PRO A 404 -10.90 2.05 3.38
C PRO A 404 -11.58 0.99 4.24
N TYR A 405 -12.39 0.10 3.67
CA TYR A 405 -13.02 -0.99 4.44
C TYR A 405 -12.04 -2.07 4.88
N THR A 406 -10.90 -2.21 4.22
CA THR A 406 -9.81 -3.06 4.68
C THR A 406 -9.09 -2.41 5.86
N LEU A 407 -8.83 -1.09 5.76
CA LEU A 407 -8.13 -0.33 6.80
C LEU A 407 -8.87 -0.28 8.14
N ILE A 408 -10.20 -0.47 8.15
CA ILE A 408 -11.00 -0.48 9.39
C ILE A 408 -10.52 -1.51 10.42
N HIS A 409 -9.91 -2.61 9.94
CA HIS A 409 -9.37 -3.66 10.81
C HIS A 409 -8.12 -3.22 11.56
N HIS A 410 -7.50 -2.10 11.18
CA HIS A 410 -6.33 -1.54 11.84
C HIS A 410 -6.52 -0.03 12.13
N PRO A 411 -6.94 0.35 13.35
CA PRO A 411 -7.32 1.71 13.69
C PRO A 411 -6.31 2.81 13.37
N GLU A 412 -5.02 2.65 13.67
CA GLU A 412 -4.03 3.68 13.33
C GLU A 412 -3.76 3.76 11.82
N LEU A 413 -3.82 2.65 11.05
CA LEU A 413 -3.68 2.70 9.60
C LEU A 413 -4.87 3.41 8.96
N ALA A 414 -6.09 3.11 9.41
CA ALA A 414 -7.29 3.86 9.01
C ALA A 414 -7.12 5.36 9.27
N ARG A 415 -6.48 5.72 10.40
CA ARG A 415 -6.22 7.11 10.79
C ARG A 415 -5.19 7.81 9.90
N TYR A 416 -4.11 7.15 9.50
CA TYR A 416 -2.97 7.82 8.85
C TYR A 416 -2.79 7.55 7.36
N GLU A 417 -3.25 6.41 6.80
CA GLU A 417 -3.06 6.11 5.36
C GLU A 417 -3.74 7.17 4.47
N ALA A 418 -4.96 7.57 4.82
CA ALA A 418 -5.68 8.59 4.06
C ALA A 418 -4.98 9.97 4.13
N PRO A 419 -4.66 10.54 5.31
CA PRO A 419 -3.86 11.76 5.39
C PRO A 419 -2.50 11.69 4.71
N TYR A 420 -1.81 10.54 4.78
CA TYR A 420 -0.52 10.32 4.13
C TYR A 420 -0.62 10.32 2.59
N SER A 421 -1.65 9.70 2.04
CA SER A 421 -1.85 9.62 0.59
C SER A 421 -2.28 10.95 -0.04
N LEU A 422 -2.85 11.89 0.71
CA LEU A 422 -3.21 13.23 0.19
C LEU A 422 -2.01 13.99 -0.42
N PRO A 423 -0.94 14.33 0.33
CA PRO A 423 0.21 15.04 -0.21
C PRO A 423 0.98 14.24 -1.26
N LEU A 424 0.94 12.90 -1.20
CA LEU A 424 1.63 12.04 -2.15
C LEU A 424 0.88 11.91 -3.49
N LEU A 425 -0.43 11.68 -3.47
CA LEU A 425 -1.20 11.26 -4.63
C LEU A 425 -2.12 12.34 -5.19
N PHE A 426 -2.72 13.16 -4.33
CA PHE A 426 -3.86 13.98 -4.71
C PHE A 426 -3.57 15.48 -4.71
N ASN A 427 -2.68 15.95 -3.84
CA ASN A 427 -2.34 17.36 -3.79
C ASN A 427 -1.53 17.75 -5.04
N GLU A 428 -1.85 18.92 -5.57
CA GLU A 428 -1.11 19.60 -6.63
C GLU A 428 -0.78 21.01 -6.14
N ASP A 429 0.48 21.41 -6.27
CA ASP A 429 1.00 22.72 -5.92
C ASP A 429 0.61 23.15 -4.48
N GLU A 430 0.91 22.29 -3.48
CA GLU A 430 0.60 22.58 -2.08
C GLU A 430 1.63 23.57 -1.50
N TRP A 431 1.17 24.74 -1.06
CA TRP A 431 2.01 25.77 -0.44
C TRP A 431 1.64 26.00 1.02
N ARG A 432 2.66 26.02 1.90
CA ARG A 432 2.52 26.44 3.30
C ARG A 432 3.53 27.54 3.62
N ASN A 433 3.06 28.67 4.12
CA ASN A 433 3.89 29.84 4.47
C ASN A 433 4.86 30.27 3.35
N GLY A 434 4.40 30.22 2.09
CA GLY A 434 5.18 30.64 0.92
C GLY A 434 6.20 29.62 0.40
N VAL A 435 6.30 28.44 1.01
CA VAL A 435 7.15 27.33 0.55
C VAL A 435 6.28 26.21 -0.02
N ASN A 436 6.69 25.60 -1.13
CA ASN A 436 6.01 24.43 -1.69
C ASN A 436 6.38 23.20 -0.85
N THR A 437 5.38 22.41 -0.45
CA THR A 437 5.53 21.30 0.51
C THR A 437 5.12 19.94 -0.03
N GLY A 438 4.51 19.89 -1.22
CA GLY A 438 3.99 18.67 -1.84
C GLY A 438 3.21 18.97 -3.12
N GLY A 439 2.88 17.94 -3.90
CA GLY A 439 2.21 18.16 -5.19
C GLY A 439 3.10 18.85 -6.22
N TYR A 440 4.39 18.52 -6.25
CA TYR A 440 5.34 19.07 -7.22
C TYR A 440 5.09 18.54 -8.63
N VAL A 441 4.37 17.43 -8.73
CA VAL A 441 4.02 16.72 -9.97
C VAL A 441 2.50 16.80 -10.19
N SER A 442 2.08 16.94 -11.44
CA SER A 442 0.65 17.01 -11.74
C SER A 442 -0.07 15.67 -11.56
N SER A 443 -1.38 15.73 -11.28
CA SER A 443 -2.29 14.59 -11.16
C SER A 443 -2.18 13.67 -12.38
N LYS A 444 -2.04 14.24 -13.58
CA LYS A 444 -1.88 13.48 -14.83
C LYS A 444 -0.64 12.60 -14.82
N ILE A 445 0.50 13.16 -14.44
CA ILE A 445 1.74 12.40 -14.37
C ILE A 445 1.64 11.35 -13.25
N LYS A 446 1.09 11.70 -12.08
CA LYS A 446 0.88 10.75 -10.99
C LYS A 446 0.02 9.56 -11.44
N GLU A 447 -1.16 9.81 -11.99
CA GLU A 447 -2.08 8.75 -12.45
C GLU A 447 -1.50 7.93 -13.62
N MET A 448 -0.67 8.51 -14.47
CA MET A 448 0.07 7.77 -15.50
C MET A 448 1.10 6.81 -14.89
N LEU A 449 1.87 7.24 -13.91
CA LEU A 449 2.81 6.37 -13.20
C LEU A 449 2.07 5.27 -12.43
N ILE A 450 0.99 5.64 -11.74
CA ILE A 450 0.12 4.71 -11.01
C ILE A 450 -0.41 3.62 -11.97
N GLN A 451 -0.95 3.99 -13.13
CA GLN A 451 -1.42 3.05 -14.14
C GLN A 451 -0.32 2.15 -14.68
N LYS A 452 0.88 2.68 -14.92
CA LYS A 452 2.04 1.90 -15.35
C LYS A 452 2.39 0.84 -14.30
N VAL A 453 2.48 1.23 -13.03
CA VAL A 453 2.79 0.32 -11.91
C VAL A 453 1.74 -0.76 -11.76
N TYR A 454 0.45 -0.40 -11.71
CA TYR A 454 -0.62 -1.39 -11.54
C TYR A 454 -0.75 -2.36 -12.70
N ARG A 455 -0.49 -1.92 -13.94
CA ARG A 455 -0.49 -2.81 -15.10
C ARG A 455 0.71 -3.74 -15.15
N LEU A 456 1.88 -3.27 -14.72
CA LEU A 456 3.05 -4.13 -14.62
C LEU A 456 2.89 -5.18 -13.52
N ASN A 457 2.32 -4.81 -12.36
CA ASN A 457 1.98 -5.73 -11.28
C ASN A 457 0.72 -6.58 -11.55
N ARG A 458 -0.10 -6.18 -12.53
CA ARG A 458 -1.40 -6.78 -12.84
C ARG A 458 -2.34 -6.80 -11.62
N SER A 459 -2.33 -5.72 -10.85
CA SER A 459 -3.27 -5.54 -9.73
C SER A 459 -4.65 -5.22 -10.30
N ARG A 460 -5.63 -6.11 -10.11
CA ARG A 460 -6.99 -5.92 -10.62
C ARG A 460 -7.63 -4.66 -10.05
N TYR A 461 -7.64 -4.54 -8.72
CA TYR A 461 -8.12 -3.34 -8.04
C TYR A 461 -7.49 -2.08 -8.61
N GLY A 462 -6.16 -2.02 -8.63
CA GLY A 462 -5.42 -0.84 -9.06
C GLY A 462 -5.71 -0.48 -10.52
N VAL A 463 -5.69 -1.45 -11.44
CA VAL A 463 -5.97 -1.22 -12.86
C VAL A 463 -7.39 -0.69 -13.06
N GLU A 464 -8.39 -1.31 -12.44
CA GLU A 464 -9.79 -0.92 -12.65
C GLU A 464 -10.11 0.41 -11.96
N HIS A 465 -9.78 0.55 -10.67
CA HIS A 465 -10.08 1.74 -9.88
C HIS A 465 -9.37 2.99 -10.40
N HIS A 466 -8.08 2.89 -10.70
CA HIS A 466 -7.36 4.04 -11.26
C HIS A 466 -7.66 4.27 -12.73
N THR A 467 -8.36 3.37 -13.46
CA THR A 467 -8.80 3.71 -14.83
C THR A 467 -9.83 4.83 -14.77
N MET A 468 -10.68 4.84 -13.73
CA MET A 468 -11.59 5.96 -13.47
C MET A 468 -10.82 7.25 -13.20
N PHE A 469 -9.84 7.26 -12.30
CA PHE A 469 -9.06 8.47 -11.99
C PHE A 469 -8.26 8.97 -13.19
N TYR A 470 -7.69 8.05 -13.97
CA TYR A 470 -6.98 8.39 -15.19
C TYR A 470 -7.88 9.18 -16.16
N TYR A 471 -9.06 8.65 -16.48
CA TYR A 471 -10.02 9.32 -17.36
C TYR A 471 -10.50 10.66 -16.79
N ASN A 472 -10.82 10.71 -15.50
CA ASN A 472 -11.22 11.96 -14.84
C ASN A 472 -10.12 13.03 -14.92
N THR A 473 -8.85 12.64 -14.80
CA THR A 473 -7.73 13.57 -14.91
C THR A 473 -7.64 14.21 -16.30
N PHE A 474 -7.86 13.44 -17.38
CA PHE A 474 -7.95 14.00 -18.73
C PHE A 474 -9.18 14.90 -18.90
N LEU A 475 -10.33 14.52 -18.35
CA LEU A 475 -11.52 15.37 -18.39
C LEU A 475 -11.27 16.72 -17.69
N ASP A 476 -10.56 16.70 -16.55
CA ASP A 476 -10.18 17.89 -15.81
C ASP A 476 -9.17 18.77 -16.58
N GLU A 477 -8.14 18.15 -17.19
CA GLU A 477 -7.14 18.86 -18.01
C GLU A 477 -7.77 19.62 -19.19
N TYR A 478 -8.87 19.10 -19.73
CA TYR A 478 -9.65 19.71 -20.81
C TYR A 478 -10.80 20.61 -20.33
N GLY A 479 -10.95 20.83 -19.01
CA GLY A 479 -11.95 21.73 -18.43
C GLY A 479 -13.39 21.22 -18.46
N VAL A 480 -13.61 19.93 -18.74
CA VAL A 480 -14.92 19.27 -18.90
C VAL A 480 -15.19 18.20 -17.84
N GLY A 481 -14.28 18.05 -16.89
CA GLY A 481 -14.38 17.16 -15.75
C GLY A 481 -15.04 17.86 -14.55
N ARG A 482 -14.38 17.78 -13.40
CA ARG A 482 -14.84 18.29 -12.12
C ARG A 482 -14.74 19.82 -12.05
N SER A 483 -15.48 20.40 -11.11
CA SER A 483 -15.46 21.85 -10.87
C SER A 483 -14.11 22.33 -10.29
N PRO A 484 -13.68 23.57 -10.59
CA PRO A 484 -14.36 24.55 -11.44
C PRO A 484 -14.20 24.25 -12.93
N GLN A 485 -15.31 24.24 -13.66
CA GLN A 485 -15.31 24.06 -15.11
C GLN A 485 -15.05 25.40 -15.81
N VAL A 486 -14.39 25.34 -16.96
CA VAL A 486 -14.14 26.51 -17.80
C VAL A 486 -15.44 26.92 -18.51
N GLU A 487 -15.65 28.22 -18.72
CA GLU A 487 -16.76 28.71 -19.54
C GLU A 487 -16.58 28.21 -20.98
N MET A 488 -17.53 27.37 -21.42
CA MET A 488 -17.58 26.79 -22.76
C MET A 488 -19.05 26.72 -23.20
N ASP A 489 -19.30 26.98 -24.48
CA ASP A 489 -20.59 26.64 -25.09
C ASP A 489 -20.76 25.10 -25.19
N GLU A 490 -21.97 24.65 -25.51
CA GLU A 490 -22.30 23.22 -25.58
C GLU A 490 -21.45 22.47 -26.62
N LYS A 491 -21.16 23.10 -27.76
CA LYS A 491 -20.39 22.49 -28.86
C LYS A 491 -18.91 22.37 -28.48
N GLN A 492 -18.35 23.43 -27.88
CA GLN A 492 -16.99 23.44 -27.35
C GLN A 492 -16.82 22.37 -26.27
N ARG A 493 -17.77 22.27 -25.35
CA ARG A 493 -17.78 21.27 -24.28
C ARG A 493 -17.85 19.84 -24.82
N ALA A 494 -18.72 19.59 -25.80
CA ALA A 494 -18.81 18.28 -26.45
C ALA A 494 -17.49 17.90 -27.15
N ALA A 495 -16.90 18.81 -27.91
CA ALA A 495 -15.62 18.59 -28.59
C ALA A 495 -14.46 18.37 -27.60
N ALA A 496 -14.36 19.18 -26.56
CA ALA A 496 -13.33 19.02 -25.52
C ALA A 496 -13.46 17.68 -24.79
N ARG A 497 -14.69 17.24 -24.50
CA ARG A 497 -14.96 15.92 -23.90
C ARG A 497 -14.56 14.78 -24.82
N GLU A 498 -14.93 14.84 -26.10
CA GLU A 498 -14.52 13.84 -27.10
C GLU A 498 -12.99 13.72 -27.18
N MET A 499 -12.30 14.85 -27.29
CA MET A 499 -10.84 14.89 -27.33
C MET A 499 -10.20 14.33 -26.06
N ALA A 500 -10.70 14.70 -24.88
CA ALA A 500 -10.19 14.21 -23.60
C ALA A 500 -10.33 12.69 -23.48
N LEU A 501 -11.51 12.14 -23.82
CA LEU A 501 -11.78 10.70 -23.75
C LEU A 501 -10.92 9.92 -24.75
N GLU A 502 -10.77 10.41 -25.99
CA GLU A 502 -9.92 9.76 -26.99
C GLU A 502 -8.44 9.81 -26.56
N LYS A 503 -7.99 10.92 -25.97
CA LYS A 503 -6.63 11.05 -25.47
C LYS A 503 -6.37 10.10 -24.29
N ALA A 504 -7.29 10.02 -23.33
CA ALA A 504 -7.23 9.10 -22.20
C ALA A 504 -7.16 7.65 -22.66
N LYS A 505 -8.04 7.27 -23.61
CA LYS A 505 -8.08 5.95 -24.26
C LYS A 505 -6.75 5.61 -24.91
N LEU A 506 -6.28 6.42 -25.85
CA LEU A 506 -5.05 6.12 -26.57
C LEU A 506 -3.85 6.04 -25.63
N SER A 507 -3.74 6.97 -24.69
CA SER A 507 -2.68 6.94 -23.70
C SER A 507 -2.71 5.63 -22.90
N ILE A 508 -3.83 5.31 -22.24
CA ILE A 508 -3.89 4.14 -21.36
C ILE A 508 -3.67 2.81 -22.09
N LEU A 509 -4.10 2.68 -23.36
CA LEU A 509 -3.90 1.48 -24.17
C LEU A 509 -2.41 1.20 -24.43
N TYR A 510 -1.63 2.26 -24.66
CA TYR A 510 -0.20 2.14 -24.97
C TYR A 510 0.72 2.25 -23.74
N ILE A 511 0.20 2.37 -22.53
CA ILE A 511 1.02 2.72 -21.35
C ILE A 511 2.09 1.66 -21.00
N VAL A 512 1.75 0.38 -21.17
CA VAL A 512 2.71 -0.70 -20.94
C VAL A 512 3.79 -0.67 -22.02
N GLY A 513 3.40 -0.64 -23.30
CA GLY A 513 4.28 -0.52 -24.48
C GLY A 513 4.56 0.91 -24.94
N HIS A 514 4.77 1.86 -24.02
CA HIS A 514 4.83 3.30 -24.31
C HIS A 514 5.91 3.71 -25.32
N GLU A 515 7.00 2.94 -25.41
CA GLU A 515 8.05 3.16 -26.41
C GLU A 515 7.54 2.98 -27.85
N HIS A 516 6.57 2.08 -28.06
CA HIS A 516 5.95 1.80 -29.35
C HIS A 516 4.68 2.63 -29.61
N ALA A 517 4.32 3.54 -28.70
CA ALA A 517 3.16 4.40 -28.88
C ALA A 517 3.34 5.31 -30.10
N PRO A 518 2.31 5.45 -30.96
CA PRO A 518 2.28 6.44 -32.04
C PRO A 518 2.70 7.85 -31.60
N GLU A 519 3.25 8.60 -32.55
CA GLU A 519 3.69 9.98 -32.31
C GLU A 519 2.54 10.83 -31.76
N GLY A 520 2.87 11.69 -30.80
CA GLY A 520 1.91 12.60 -30.18
C GLY A 520 1.07 12.00 -29.06
N ILE A 521 1.06 10.67 -28.83
CA ILE A 521 0.37 10.09 -27.65
C ILE A 521 1.03 10.56 -26.36
N TYR A 522 2.34 10.36 -26.26
CA TYR A 522 3.17 10.77 -25.13
C TYR A 522 4.19 11.83 -25.54
N SER A 523 4.38 12.82 -24.67
CA SER A 523 5.49 13.76 -24.70
C SER A 523 6.83 13.07 -24.36
N SER A 524 7.94 13.76 -24.61
CA SER A 524 9.28 13.26 -24.25
C SER A 524 9.45 13.04 -22.75
N LEU A 525 8.87 13.93 -21.92
CA LEU A 525 8.86 13.77 -20.47
C LEU A 525 8.05 12.54 -20.06
N GLU A 526 6.84 12.38 -20.58
CA GLU A 526 5.97 11.25 -20.23
C GLU A 526 6.61 9.90 -20.59
N LYS A 527 7.26 9.80 -21.77
CA LYS A 527 8.03 8.61 -22.13
C LYS A 527 9.16 8.34 -21.15
N ALA A 528 10.01 9.33 -20.87
CA ALA A 528 11.13 9.18 -19.94
C ALA A 528 10.69 8.72 -18.54
N LEU A 529 9.56 9.25 -18.07
CA LEU A 529 8.98 8.88 -16.78
C LEU A 529 8.43 7.45 -16.76
N LEU A 530 7.75 7.03 -17.82
CA LEU A 530 7.23 5.66 -17.96
C LEU A 530 8.36 4.63 -18.02
N SER A 531 9.45 4.92 -18.75
CA SER A 531 10.63 4.03 -18.79
C SER A 531 11.32 3.99 -17.43
N TRP A 532 11.44 5.12 -16.73
CA TRP A 532 12.05 5.18 -15.40
C TRP A 532 11.23 4.42 -14.34
N ALA A 533 9.90 4.60 -14.30
CA ALA A 533 9.03 3.85 -13.40
C ALA A 533 9.06 2.34 -13.62
N GLU A 534 9.17 1.90 -14.89
CA GLU A 534 9.36 0.49 -15.21
C GLU A 534 10.66 -0.06 -14.61
N GLN A 535 11.74 0.70 -14.67
CA GLN A 535 13.03 0.29 -14.09
C GLN A 535 13.00 0.29 -12.58
N ILE A 536 12.35 1.28 -11.94
CA ILE A 536 12.20 1.32 -10.48
C ILE A 536 11.59 0.00 -9.97
N ILE A 537 10.52 -0.49 -10.57
CA ILE A 537 9.85 -1.70 -10.02
C ILE A 537 10.49 -3.03 -10.47
N ARG A 538 11.20 -3.05 -11.61
CA ARG A 538 11.81 -4.28 -12.16
C ARG A 538 13.25 -4.48 -11.68
N LYS A 539 14.03 -3.40 -11.70
CA LYS A 539 15.48 -3.36 -11.42
C LYS A 539 15.84 -2.02 -10.76
N PRO A 540 15.37 -1.75 -9.53
CA PRO A 540 15.50 -0.42 -8.94
C PRO A 540 16.96 0.06 -8.85
N GLN A 541 17.92 -0.83 -8.62
CA GLN A 541 19.35 -0.51 -8.57
C GLN A 541 19.88 0.09 -9.89
N ASP A 542 19.23 -0.21 -11.02
CA ASP A 542 19.59 0.30 -12.35
C ASP A 542 18.79 1.56 -12.74
N ALA A 543 17.82 1.99 -11.93
CA ALA A 543 16.95 3.14 -12.25
C ALA A 543 17.74 4.45 -12.44
N HIS A 544 18.89 4.58 -11.77
CA HIS A 544 19.81 5.71 -11.91
C HIS A 544 20.35 5.90 -13.34
N ILE A 545 20.32 4.85 -14.18
CA ILE A 545 20.73 4.91 -15.59
C ILE A 545 19.72 5.72 -16.42
N HIS A 546 18.44 5.68 -16.06
CA HIS A 546 17.35 6.33 -16.79
C HIS A 546 17.03 7.74 -16.26
N GLU A 547 17.35 8.00 -15.00
CA GLU A 547 17.07 9.27 -14.34
C GLU A 547 17.64 10.53 -15.04
N PRO A 548 18.85 10.54 -15.62
CA PRO A 548 19.39 11.73 -16.29
C PRO A 548 18.47 12.27 -17.39
N ARG A 549 17.80 11.37 -18.12
CA ARG A 549 16.83 11.74 -19.16
C ARG A 549 15.58 12.38 -18.55
N VAL A 550 15.10 11.85 -17.41
CA VAL A 550 13.98 12.43 -16.67
C VAL A 550 14.30 13.85 -16.22
N ARG A 551 15.47 14.07 -15.60
CA ARG A 551 15.90 15.41 -15.16
C ARG A 551 15.99 16.41 -16.30
N GLU A 552 16.53 15.99 -17.44
CA GLU A 552 16.62 16.82 -18.64
C GLU A 552 15.24 17.28 -19.11
N GLU A 553 14.29 16.35 -19.22
CA GLU A 553 12.94 16.64 -19.70
C GLU A 553 12.10 17.42 -18.66
N LEU A 554 12.28 17.16 -17.36
CA LEU A 554 11.70 17.99 -16.30
C LEU A 554 12.21 19.42 -16.36
N SER A 555 13.52 19.63 -16.57
CA SER A 555 14.10 20.97 -16.71
C SER A 555 13.45 21.74 -17.86
N LYS A 556 13.25 21.08 -19.02
CA LYS A 556 12.58 21.68 -20.19
C LYS A 556 11.12 22.02 -19.89
N ALA A 557 10.37 21.07 -19.31
CA ALA A 557 8.96 21.24 -18.98
C ALA A 557 8.75 22.36 -17.94
N ASN A 558 9.50 22.34 -16.84
CA ASN A 558 9.42 23.35 -15.79
C ASN A 558 9.76 24.75 -16.33
N LYS A 559 10.83 24.90 -17.12
CA LYS A 559 11.18 26.20 -17.74
C LYS A 559 10.06 26.72 -18.63
N ARG A 560 9.37 25.84 -19.38
CA ARG A 560 8.22 26.21 -20.21
C ARG A 560 7.03 26.65 -19.34
N GLU A 561 6.66 25.85 -18.33
CA GLU A 561 5.52 26.13 -17.45
C GLU A 561 5.70 27.41 -16.64
N ILE A 562 6.90 27.65 -16.11
CA ILE A 562 7.25 28.88 -15.39
C ILE A 562 7.12 30.09 -16.32
N ARG A 563 7.65 30.01 -17.55
CA ARG A 563 7.53 31.11 -18.54
C ARG A 563 6.08 31.38 -18.94
N ALA A 564 5.24 30.34 -18.97
CA ALA A 564 3.82 30.44 -19.29
C ALA A 564 2.96 30.89 -18.09
N GLY A 565 3.54 31.02 -16.89
CA GLY A 565 2.78 31.33 -15.67
C GLY A 565 1.93 30.17 -15.14
N LEU A 566 2.14 28.95 -15.65
CA LEU A 566 1.42 27.74 -15.23
C LEU A 566 2.00 27.11 -13.97
N ARG A 567 3.21 27.53 -13.57
CA ARG A 567 3.90 26.99 -12.39
C ARG A 567 4.58 28.11 -11.62
N LYS A 568 4.33 28.14 -10.32
CA LYS A 568 5.06 28.99 -9.37
C LYS A 568 6.34 28.29 -8.93
N LEU A 569 7.43 29.04 -8.86
CA LEU A 569 8.72 28.54 -8.37
C LEU A 569 8.98 29.04 -6.96
N ASP A 570 9.39 28.14 -6.06
CA ASP A 570 9.80 28.50 -4.71
C ASP A 570 11.14 29.26 -4.78
N THR A 571 11.06 30.57 -4.63
CA THR A 571 12.19 31.49 -4.63
C THR A 571 12.48 32.01 -3.21
N ALA A 572 12.35 31.13 -2.21
CA ALA A 572 12.73 31.40 -0.83
C ALA A 572 14.01 32.26 -0.74
N PRO A 573 14.10 33.19 0.23
CA PRO A 573 15.13 34.25 0.23
C PRO A 573 16.53 33.68 0.01
N ALA A 574 17.26 34.23 -0.97
CA ALA A 574 18.63 33.87 -1.35
C ALA A 574 18.86 32.63 -2.26
N LEU A 575 17.82 32.05 -2.87
CA LEU A 575 18.02 31.10 -3.98
C LEU A 575 18.12 31.82 -5.33
N THR A 576 19.11 31.43 -6.15
CA THR A 576 19.13 31.81 -7.57
C THR A 576 18.02 31.08 -8.32
N LEU A 577 17.60 31.62 -9.48
CA LEU A 577 16.61 30.96 -10.32
C LEU A 577 17.01 29.52 -10.69
N GLU A 578 18.30 29.31 -10.97
CA GLU A 578 18.85 28.00 -11.31
C GLU A 578 18.81 27.03 -10.12
N ALA A 579 19.20 27.48 -8.93
CA ALA A 579 19.15 26.67 -7.72
C ALA A 579 17.70 26.33 -7.32
N ALA A 580 16.76 27.27 -7.49
CA ALA A 580 15.34 27.04 -7.26
C ALA A 580 14.77 26.01 -8.24
N LEU A 581 15.16 26.07 -9.52
CA LEU A 581 14.75 25.09 -10.53
C LEU A 581 15.31 23.69 -10.23
N GLU A 582 16.59 23.59 -9.89
CA GLU A 582 17.20 22.30 -9.54
C GLU A 582 16.54 21.70 -8.29
N ARG A 583 16.23 22.53 -7.30
CA ARG A 583 15.48 22.11 -6.11
C ARG A 583 14.09 21.57 -6.46
N LEU A 584 13.35 22.22 -7.36
CA LEU A 584 12.08 21.72 -7.85
C LEU A 584 12.23 20.35 -8.54
N ILE A 585 13.26 20.16 -9.36
CA ILE A 585 13.52 18.87 -10.01
C ILE A 585 13.80 17.78 -8.97
N ASN A 586 14.61 18.06 -7.95
CA ASN A 586 14.87 17.12 -6.85
C ASN A 586 13.59 16.72 -6.10
N HIS A 587 12.73 17.70 -5.81
CA HIS A 587 11.42 17.45 -5.19
C HIS A 587 10.51 16.58 -6.07
N GLN A 588 10.49 16.82 -7.39
CA GLN A 588 9.73 16.02 -8.34
C GLN A 588 10.26 14.58 -8.43
N ILE A 589 11.59 14.39 -8.48
CA ILE A 589 12.21 13.06 -8.47
C ILE A 589 11.85 12.32 -7.18
N ALA A 590 11.97 12.97 -6.02
CA ALA A 590 11.61 12.39 -4.73
C ALA A 590 10.13 11.97 -4.69
N GLU A 591 9.21 12.87 -5.07
CA GLU A 591 7.78 12.60 -5.06
C GLU A 591 7.42 11.45 -6.01
N MET A 592 7.94 11.45 -7.24
CA MET A 592 7.61 10.41 -8.22
C MET A 592 8.13 9.03 -7.82
N VAL A 593 9.34 8.92 -7.27
CA VAL A 593 9.84 7.61 -6.82
C VAL A 593 9.03 7.09 -5.62
N MET A 594 8.58 7.98 -4.73
CA MET A 594 7.70 7.61 -3.63
C MET A 594 6.33 7.16 -4.13
N VAL A 595 5.76 7.85 -5.13
CA VAL A 595 4.50 7.43 -5.79
C VAL A 595 4.68 6.04 -6.39
N VAL A 596 5.74 5.81 -7.17
CA VAL A 596 5.99 4.51 -7.82
C VAL A 596 6.15 3.40 -6.78
N GLY A 597 6.98 3.60 -5.75
CA GLY A 597 7.19 2.62 -4.69
C GLY A 597 5.93 2.33 -3.86
N HIS A 598 5.22 3.36 -3.40
CA HIS A 598 3.98 3.19 -2.62
C HIS A 598 2.91 2.43 -3.41
N MET A 599 2.78 2.74 -4.70
CA MET A 599 1.84 2.05 -5.58
C MET A 599 2.24 0.61 -5.89
N ASP A 600 3.54 0.30 -5.96
CA ASP A 600 4.02 -1.09 -6.09
C ASP A 600 3.60 -1.90 -4.85
N GLY A 601 3.86 -1.35 -3.66
CA GLY A 601 3.43 -1.94 -2.40
C GLY A 601 1.90 -2.13 -2.31
N LEU A 602 1.11 -1.09 -2.63
CA LEU A 602 -0.35 -1.17 -2.61
C LEU A 602 -0.89 -2.19 -3.62
N ALA A 603 -0.32 -2.23 -4.83
CA ALA A 603 -0.68 -3.20 -5.86
C ALA A 603 -0.62 -4.62 -5.32
N ARG A 604 0.49 -4.93 -4.63
CA ARG A 604 0.76 -6.24 -4.03
C ARG A 604 -0.14 -6.51 -2.84
N ALA A 605 -0.36 -5.55 -1.96
CA ALA A 605 -1.29 -5.70 -0.83
C ALA A 605 -2.72 -6.02 -1.31
N MET A 606 -3.20 -5.30 -2.32
CA MET A 606 -4.52 -5.54 -2.92
C MET A 606 -4.61 -6.94 -3.52
N THR A 607 -3.58 -7.42 -4.22
CA THR A 607 -3.56 -8.78 -4.78
C THR A 607 -3.49 -9.85 -3.67
N MET A 608 -2.61 -9.68 -2.68
CA MET A 608 -2.44 -10.63 -1.58
C MET A 608 -3.71 -10.78 -0.73
N LEU A 609 -4.48 -9.69 -0.58
CA LEU A 609 -5.76 -9.68 0.14
C LEU A 609 -6.97 -9.96 -0.76
N GLN A 610 -6.75 -10.19 -2.08
CA GLN A 610 -7.81 -10.30 -3.08
C GLN A 610 -8.85 -9.16 -2.96
N LEU A 611 -8.36 -7.91 -2.88
CA LEU A 611 -9.21 -6.75 -3.05
C LEU A 611 -9.61 -6.66 -4.54
N GLU A 612 -10.90 -6.76 -4.82
CA GLU A 612 -11.46 -6.69 -6.17
C GLU A 612 -12.15 -5.35 -6.42
N ALA A 613 -12.59 -5.09 -7.65
CA ALA A 613 -13.36 -3.89 -7.97
C ALA A 613 -14.64 -3.75 -7.15
N GLU A 614 -15.04 -2.50 -6.89
CA GLU A 614 -16.21 -2.19 -6.09
C GLU A 614 -17.50 -2.70 -6.77
N GLY A 615 -18.23 -3.57 -6.06
CA GLY A 615 -19.58 -3.97 -6.43
C GLY A 615 -20.60 -2.85 -6.21
N ALA A 616 -21.83 -3.06 -6.68
CA ALA A 616 -22.91 -2.13 -6.34
C ALA A 616 -23.23 -2.22 -4.84
N THR A 617 -23.38 -1.07 -4.18
CA THR A 617 -23.79 -1.01 -2.77
C THR A 617 -25.25 -0.62 -2.68
N GLN A 618 -25.95 -1.21 -1.71
CA GLN A 618 -27.36 -0.98 -1.43
C GLN A 618 -27.53 -0.60 0.04
N ILE A 619 -28.50 0.24 0.38
CA ILE A 619 -28.78 0.64 1.79
C ILE A 619 -29.38 -0.48 2.65
N ILE A 620 -29.98 -1.49 2.01
CA ILE A 620 -30.60 -2.65 2.64
C ILE A 620 -30.18 -3.93 1.91
N GLU A 621 -30.08 -5.05 2.63
CA GLU A 621 -29.80 -6.36 2.05
C GLU A 621 -30.99 -6.77 1.17
N GLY A 622 -30.74 -7.34 -0.01
CA GLY A 622 -31.80 -7.71 -0.93
C GLY A 622 -31.34 -7.90 -2.37
N ALA A 623 -32.26 -8.42 -3.18
CA ALA A 623 -32.07 -8.51 -4.62
C ALA A 623 -32.56 -7.22 -5.29
N MET A 624 -31.74 -6.65 -6.17
CA MET A 624 -32.13 -5.49 -6.96
C MET A 624 -32.75 -5.95 -8.29
N ASP A 625 -33.94 -5.45 -8.61
CA ASP A 625 -34.61 -5.74 -9.87
C ASP A 625 -34.01 -4.93 -11.03
N SER A 626 -34.46 -5.21 -12.27
CA SER A 626 -33.98 -4.50 -13.46
C SER A 626 -34.36 -3.02 -13.54
N ASN A 627 -35.27 -2.56 -12.66
CA ASN A 627 -35.69 -1.16 -12.56
C ASN A 627 -34.98 -0.41 -11.43
N GLY A 628 -34.10 -1.08 -10.68
CA GLY A 628 -33.37 -0.51 -9.54
C GLY A 628 -34.15 -0.51 -8.23
N ASN A 629 -35.29 -1.20 -8.14
CA ASN A 629 -35.97 -1.42 -6.86
C ASN A 629 -35.27 -2.56 -6.10
N ILE A 630 -35.24 -2.45 -4.78
CA ILE A 630 -34.65 -3.49 -3.92
C ILE A 630 -35.79 -4.32 -3.33
N GLU A 631 -35.78 -5.62 -3.58
CA GLU A 631 -36.56 -6.61 -2.84
C GLU A 631 -35.79 -6.99 -1.56
N PRO A 632 -36.21 -6.49 -0.38
CA PRO A 632 -35.38 -6.58 0.82
C PRO A 632 -35.38 -7.99 1.41
N GLU A 633 -34.21 -8.44 1.85
CA GLU A 633 -34.11 -9.56 2.76
C GLU A 633 -34.53 -9.12 4.18
N LEU A 634 -35.53 -9.80 4.73
CA LEU A 634 -36.05 -9.50 6.06
C LEU A 634 -35.38 -10.35 7.13
N ASN A 635 -35.13 -9.76 8.30
CA ASN A 635 -34.66 -10.49 9.47
C ASN A 635 -35.79 -11.33 10.10
N LYS A 636 -35.46 -12.05 11.19
CA LYS A 636 -36.41 -12.92 11.93
C LYS A 636 -37.65 -12.17 12.43
N ASP A 637 -37.56 -10.86 12.62
CA ASP A 637 -38.66 -9.98 13.06
C ASP A 637 -39.40 -9.30 11.90
N LYS A 638 -39.18 -9.76 10.66
CA LYS A 638 -39.73 -9.17 9.42
C LYS A 638 -39.32 -7.71 9.19
N LYS A 639 -38.19 -7.27 9.72
CA LYS A 639 -37.61 -5.94 9.46
C LYS A 639 -36.54 -6.03 8.37
N VAL A 640 -36.41 -4.98 7.57
CA VAL A 640 -35.32 -4.86 6.59
C VAL A 640 -33.97 -4.89 7.31
N LYS A 641 -33.01 -5.60 6.73
CA LYS A 641 -31.63 -5.59 7.22
C LYS A 641 -30.89 -4.46 6.52
N TYR A 642 -30.34 -3.53 7.30
CA TYR A 642 -29.48 -2.48 6.76
C TYR A 642 -28.08 -3.04 6.56
N THR A 643 -27.51 -2.76 5.40
CA THR A 643 -26.12 -3.12 5.06
C THR A 643 -25.09 -2.25 5.78
N GLY A 644 -25.54 -1.15 6.40
CA GLY A 644 -24.65 -0.13 6.95
C GLY A 644 -24.07 0.80 5.88
N TYR A 645 -24.71 0.95 4.71
CA TYR A 645 -24.38 1.98 3.73
C TYR A 645 -25.41 3.13 3.76
N PHE A 646 -24.97 4.39 3.68
CA PHE A 646 -25.88 5.55 3.67
C PHE A 646 -26.69 5.76 2.37
N ASN A 647 -26.29 5.16 1.25
CA ASN A 647 -26.93 5.34 -0.06
C ASN A 647 -26.67 4.16 -1.02
N ASN A 648 -27.56 4.01 -2.00
CA ASN A 648 -27.36 3.10 -3.14
C ASN A 648 -26.30 3.69 -4.08
N ARG A 649 -25.34 2.85 -4.52
CA ARG A 649 -24.26 3.28 -5.43
C ARG A 649 -24.05 2.23 -6.53
N PRO A 650 -23.80 2.66 -7.80
CA PRO A 650 -23.44 1.73 -8.86
C PRO A 650 -22.06 1.12 -8.60
N GLY A 651 -21.87 -0.14 -8.99
CA GLY A 651 -20.53 -0.75 -8.96
C GLY A 651 -19.57 -0.10 -9.97
N LEU A 652 -18.27 -0.25 -9.74
CA LEU A 652 -17.20 0.41 -10.50
C LEU A 652 -17.33 0.17 -12.01
N HIS A 653 -17.60 -1.04 -12.47
CA HIS A 653 -17.75 -1.31 -13.90
C HIS A 653 -18.94 -0.57 -14.54
N THR A 654 -19.99 -0.28 -13.77
CA THR A 654 -21.11 0.56 -14.22
C THR A 654 -20.69 2.03 -14.25
N VAL A 655 -19.92 2.50 -13.26
CA VAL A 655 -19.30 3.84 -13.28
C VAL A 655 -18.45 4.05 -14.53
N LEU A 656 -17.50 3.14 -14.80
CA LEU A 656 -16.58 3.21 -15.93
C LEU A 656 -17.35 3.28 -17.26
N ARG A 657 -18.36 2.41 -17.46
CA ARG A 657 -19.10 2.35 -18.73
C ARG A 657 -20.11 3.48 -18.91
N ASN A 658 -20.92 3.76 -17.89
CA ASN A 658 -22.12 4.56 -18.06
C ASN A 658 -21.94 6.02 -17.63
N PHE A 659 -21.00 6.31 -16.72
CA PHE A 659 -20.81 7.65 -16.17
C PHE A 659 -19.57 8.33 -16.73
N ILE A 660 -18.46 7.58 -16.83
CA ILE A 660 -17.19 8.11 -17.35
C ILE A 660 -17.08 7.92 -18.86
N ASN A 661 -17.75 6.89 -19.41
CA ASN A 661 -17.69 6.50 -20.82
C ASN A 661 -16.31 5.98 -21.25
N VAL A 662 -15.74 5.07 -20.45
CA VAL A 662 -14.50 4.36 -20.77
C VAL A 662 -14.71 3.44 -21.98
N ASP A 663 -13.78 3.50 -22.93
CA ASP A 663 -13.87 2.77 -24.18
C ASP A 663 -13.82 1.24 -23.95
N PRO A 664 -14.68 0.43 -24.60
CA PRO A 664 -14.67 -1.04 -24.46
C PRO A 664 -13.32 -1.71 -24.78
N ALA A 665 -12.49 -1.11 -25.63
CA ALA A 665 -11.14 -1.59 -25.92
C ALA A 665 -10.26 -1.57 -24.66
N VAL A 666 -10.36 -0.51 -23.84
CA VAL A 666 -9.60 -0.40 -22.58
C VAL A 666 -10.03 -1.49 -21.60
N LEU A 667 -11.34 -1.71 -21.44
CA LEU A 667 -11.86 -2.77 -20.59
C LEU A 667 -11.40 -4.16 -21.06
N THR A 668 -11.36 -4.38 -22.37
CA THR A 668 -10.89 -5.62 -22.98
C THR A 668 -9.40 -5.85 -22.72
N ILE A 669 -8.55 -4.84 -22.90
CA ILE A 669 -7.11 -4.95 -22.61
C ILE A 669 -6.87 -5.17 -21.12
N ASN A 670 -7.59 -4.45 -20.25
CA ASN A 670 -7.48 -4.64 -18.81
C ASN A 670 -7.77 -6.09 -18.44
N GLU A 671 -8.87 -6.67 -18.93
CA GLU A 671 -9.20 -8.06 -18.61
C GLU A 671 -8.15 -9.04 -19.14
N LEU A 672 -7.66 -8.86 -20.37
CA LEU A 672 -6.62 -9.74 -20.93
C LEU A 672 -5.28 -9.65 -20.17
N LEU A 673 -4.92 -8.46 -19.70
CA LEU A 673 -3.72 -8.25 -18.89
C LEU A 673 -3.86 -8.91 -17.51
N LEU A 674 -5.03 -8.78 -16.89
CA LEU A 674 -5.33 -9.32 -15.58
C LEU A 674 -5.56 -10.84 -15.61
N ASN A 675 -5.88 -11.41 -16.77
CA ASN A 675 -6.26 -12.82 -16.95
C ASN A 675 -5.39 -13.52 -18.01
N PRO A 676 -4.17 -13.96 -17.65
CA PRO A 676 -3.23 -14.56 -18.60
C PRO A 676 -3.77 -15.84 -19.27
N GLU A 677 -4.49 -16.69 -18.54
CA GLU A 677 -5.09 -17.90 -19.10
C GLU A 677 -6.14 -17.56 -20.17
N LEU A 678 -7.00 -16.56 -19.91
CA LEU A 678 -7.95 -16.06 -20.91
C LEU A 678 -7.21 -15.47 -22.12
N CYS A 679 -6.15 -14.70 -21.87
CA CYS A 679 -5.33 -14.09 -22.89
C CYS A 679 -4.78 -15.13 -23.87
N ASP A 680 -4.23 -16.23 -23.36
CA ASP A 680 -3.69 -17.31 -24.18
C ASP A 680 -4.79 -18.03 -24.98
N LYS A 681 -5.95 -18.28 -24.37
CA LYS A 681 -7.11 -18.84 -25.09
C LYS A 681 -7.59 -17.93 -26.22
N VAL A 682 -7.61 -16.61 -26.00
CA VAL A 682 -7.98 -15.63 -27.02
C VAL A 682 -6.95 -15.59 -28.15
N LYS A 683 -5.65 -15.61 -27.84
CA LYS A 683 -4.56 -15.69 -28.84
C LYS A 683 -4.70 -16.95 -29.70
N GLN A 684 -4.96 -18.10 -29.09
CA GLN A 684 -5.16 -19.35 -29.82
C GLN A 684 -6.39 -19.27 -30.74
N ARG A 685 -7.50 -18.71 -30.24
CA ARG A 685 -8.72 -18.51 -31.04
C ARG A 685 -8.50 -17.55 -32.20
N LEU A 686 -7.74 -16.46 -32.03
CA LEU A 686 -7.42 -15.54 -33.11
C LEU A 686 -6.60 -16.17 -34.24
N LYS A 687 -5.74 -17.15 -33.92
CA LYS A 687 -4.95 -17.88 -34.93
C LYS A 687 -5.81 -18.81 -35.78
N SER A 688 -6.85 -19.40 -35.19
CA SER A 688 -7.71 -20.40 -35.84
C SER A 688 -9.06 -19.86 -36.32
N HIS A 689 -9.42 -18.63 -35.95
CA HIS A 689 -10.75 -18.06 -36.19
C HIS A 689 -10.69 -16.63 -36.76
N ASN A 690 -11.34 -16.44 -37.91
CA ASN A 690 -11.43 -15.12 -38.57
C ASN A 690 -12.60 -14.25 -38.12
N GLY A 691 -13.56 -14.79 -37.35
CA GLY A 691 -14.73 -14.06 -36.85
C GLY A 691 -14.46 -13.17 -35.63
N LYS A 692 -15.52 -12.45 -35.19
CA LYS A 692 -15.50 -11.66 -33.95
C LYS A 692 -15.46 -12.57 -32.72
N ILE A 693 -14.67 -12.20 -31.72
CA ILE A 693 -14.56 -12.89 -30.44
C ILE A 693 -15.23 -12.02 -29.38
N ASN A 694 -16.39 -12.47 -28.91
CA ASN A 694 -17.08 -11.85 -27.78
C ASN A 694 -17.01 -12.81 -26.59
N ILE A 695 -16.59 -12.30 -25.43
CA ILE A 695 -16.52 -13.06 -24.18
C ILE A 695 -17.29 -12.30 -23.11
N THR A 696 -18.23 -12.99 -22.48
CA THR A 696 -19.05 -12.46 -21.39
C THR A 696 -18.27 -12.44 -20.07
N SER A 697 -18.74 -11.66 -19.09
CA SER A 697 -18.12 -11.61 -17.76
C SER A 697 -18.03 -13.00 -17.11
N LYS A 698 -19.12 -13.78 -17.18
CA LYS A 698 -19.19 -15.16 -16.67
C LYS A 698 -18.20 -16.11 -17.35
N GLU A 699 -17.87 -15.90 -18.62
CA GLU A 699 -16.87 -16.70 -19.32
C GLU A 699 -15.45 -16.29 -18.93
N ALA A 700 -15.18 -14.99 -18.80
CA ALA A 700 -13.88 -14.48 -18.33
C ALA A 700 -13.57 -14.99 -16.91
N LEU A 701 -14.57 -14.99 -16.03
CA LEU A 701 -14.48 -15.46 -14.65
C LEU A 701 -14.02 -16.93 -14.54
N LYS A 702 -14.35 -17.81 -15.50
CA LYS A 702 -13.95 -19.23 -15.49
C LYS A 702 -12.45 -19.45 -15.55
N THR A 703 -11.70 -18.43 -15.98
CA THR A 703 -10.25 -18.46 -16.18
C THR A 703 -9.51 -17.47 -15.29
N ALA A 704 -10.26 -16.70 -14.49
CA ALA A 704 -9.67 -15.69 -13.64
C ALA A 704 -8.95 -16.36 -12.45
N ASN A 705 -7.62 -16.39 -12.53
CA ASN A 705 -6.74 -16.73 -11.42
C ASN A 705 -6.45 -15.44 -10.65
N PHE A 706 -7.23 -15.25 -9.58
CA PHE A 706 -7.13 -14.09 -8.67
C PHE A 706 -6.04 -14.32 -7.63
#